data_AF-A0A7N6AXT5-F1
#
_entry.id   AF-A0A7N6AXT5-F1
#
_cell.length_a   1.000
_cell.length_b   1.000
_cell.length_c   1.000
_cell.angle_alpha   90.00
_cell.angle_beta   90.00
_cell.angle_gamma   90.00
#
_symmetry.space_group_name_H-M   'P 1'
#
loop_
_entity.id
_entity.type
_entity.pdbx_description
1 polymer ?
#
loop_
_entity_poly.entity_id
_entity_poly.type
_entity_poly.pdbx_seq_one_letter_code
_entity_poly.pdbx_strand_id
1 'polypeptide(L)'
;MTLKPKSVLFRQSYMTSVLAVKQKTWMVFFIGTANGQLIKLAVDKNYHTTCPRVLYRASDNRPVFPKIHLDQVDHKHVYVALRNQMKHVPVSNCSTYRNVHECLSAQDPYCVWCNSKNSCTFEDDCKDSERLSTPDDFQQKVVSYKLVKNNTGQLSLIIQTHLTVKQTDQLNFACQFPGVTCRIGPSSQFPQCTCILTNSTLPAKGLHYTVRFTLGTLTLTEQLKLNNINGSPRPVLSQECVESGCSWSPDSCLWANQSQGNDSICQTVRSGVNFSRPDISSITPSVVSFYGRNHAVLSGHNLSEVTRVRIQSDMTCTPKESPVWNNTGVNLTFHIPSTDSKGVVKVCVVLPDGSCHGNSKVIYLSSPSCIKTEPSSTWFSGKRTITVFGSHLDFVEGVFHSHNPREVIFPRNISSQNLTYETAAAENTRSAFISSVFLKVANETLVCSTSFTYYPDPEFITFTSTKTGNEVLISLQKKEDELDMTPAELSVWGVQDGKQYPCIMKDKETNKKTEFFNCQIKKTAVSKFQHLMIKYGDKTLTLLQKSPQVPFLMLLVLLLIPVIIVVVVIVYRNQQKKLTARMNRRMEDLELDIRNDIRQGFVDLQTEKADLMENVGAIPFLDYKHFASRIFFPESDSLMTSCINDIGQDAVKVQLDECCQGLSRLIQDQLFLTTMVHALEGQKSFTIKDKCALASLLTVALHSNLSYLTSVMEVLLRDLIQQNSSGQPKLLLRRTQSIVEKLLTNWMSICLYGFLRENVGQHLFLMVSALTQQIAKGPVDCVTEKALYTLSEDWLLWQAQDFSSLKLNVLFAVGSDGQVSEPLEVNALSCDTVEQVKEKILSTFRAKFGFPYNAPLKEIRIEYEKNGCFVLLEEVDATSEVIGDVTMLNTLEHYKIPDGATIKLLSKNTHPPLSPQGSVKDEENFSVRYFHLIDPDVVEEQRKNSERKKLKLKEVHLTKLLSTKVAVHSFVENLFKSIWGMQHNKAPLTVKYFFDFLDAQADNVKITDPDVLHIWKTNSLPLRFWVNILKNPQFVFDIEKTPHLDGCLSVIAQAFMDSFSLSEIQLGKHAPTNKLLYAKDIPKFKQEVKLYYKRIREQSPITDSEVQNFLQEESKKHENEFNEAGALRELYKFIQKYFTEIKEKLDQNGAPTELTEQLHHVKNLFDGLKSCSWN
;
A
#
# COMPACT_ATOMS: atom_id res chain seq x y z
N MET A 1 15.45 -26.72 -5.25
CA MET A 1 16.12 -26.96 -3.95
C MET A 1 15.08 -26.79 -2.85
N THR A 2 14.71 -27.86 -2.13
CA THR A 2 13.61 -27.79 -1.14
C THR A 2 14.09 -27.32 0.23
N LEU A 3 13.75 -26.08 0.59
CA LEU A 3 14.01 -25.50 1.91
C LEU A 3 13.16 -26.22 2.98
N LYS A 4 13.77 -26.54 4.12
CA LYS A 4 13.09 -27.03 5.34
C LYS A 4 13.33 -26.05 6.50
N PRO A 5 12.32 -25.72 7.31
CA PRO A 5 12.49 -24.79 8.43
C PRO A 5 13.36 -25.41 9.54
N LYS A 6 14.31 -24.64 10.07
CA LYS A 6 15.20 -25.04 11.18
C LYS A 6 14.46 -25.27 12.51
N SER A 7 13.39 -24.51 12.74
CA SER A 7 12.45 -24.66 13.86
C SER A 7 11.10 -24.10 13.45
N VAL A 8 10.02 -24.52 14.12
CA VAL A 8 8.66 -23.98 13.94
C VAL A 8 8.25 -23.28 15.22
N LEU A 9 8.52 -21.98 15.28
CA LEU A 9 8.33 -21.14 16.47
C LEU A 9 6.85 -21.06 16.91
N PHE A 10 5.94 -20.94 15.94
CA PHE A 10 4.53 -20.68 16.20
C PHE A 10 3.67 -21.17 15.04
N ARG A 11 2.44 -21.61 15.33
CA ARG A 11 1.46 -22.06 14.33
C ARG A 11 0.12 -21.36 14.60
N GLN A 12 -0.35 -20.58 13.63
CA GLN A 12 -1.66 -19.96 13.64
C GLN A 12 -2.28 -20.06 12.25
N SER A 13 -3.56 -20.40 12.19
CA SER A 13 -4.30 -20.44 10.92
C SER A 13 -4.66 -19.01 10.49
N TYR A 14 -4.66 -18.76 9.18
CA TYR A 14 -5.06 -17.48 8.58
C TYR A 14 -4.27 -16.24 9.06
N MET A 15 -2.93 -16.36 9.17
CA MET A 15 -2.07 -15.18 9.23
C MET A 15 -2.24 -14.35 7.94
N THR A 16 -2.33 -13.03 8.05
CA THR A 16 -2.43 -12.09 6.92
C THR A 16 -1.28 -11.10 6.84
N SER A 17 -0.56 -10.90 7.94
CA SER A 17 0.63 -10.02 8.01
C SER A 17 1.57 -10.45 9.13
N VAL A 18 2.87 -10.20 8.95
CA VAL A 18 3.89 -10.37 9.97
C VAL A 18 4.87 -9.21 9.88
N LEU A 19 4.94 -8.40 10.94
CA LEU A 19 5.99 -7.41 11.16
C LEU A 19 6.97 -7.96 12.21
N ALA A 20 8.27 -8.03 11.88
CA ALA A 20 9.31 -8.42 12.81
C ALA A 20 10.15 -7.21 13.23
N VAL A 21 10.31 -7.00 14.54
CA VAL A 21 11.07 -5.90 15.15
C VAL A 21 12.10 -6.49 16.11
N LYS A 22 13.35 -6.02 16.04
CA LYS A 22 14.39 -6.43 16.99
C LYS A 22 14.36 -5.51 18.22
N GLN A 23 14.02 -6.06 19.38
CA GLN A 23 14.00 -5.35 20.66
C GLN A 23 15.12 -5.91 21.54
N LYS A 24 16.26 -5.19 21.61
CA LYS A 24 17.51 -5.66 22.24
C LYS A 24 18.00 -6.97 21.60
N THR A 25 18.06 -8.04 22.38
CA THR A 25 18.41 -9.43 22.05
C THR A 25 17.22 -10.24 21.53
N TRP A 26 15.99 -9.77 21.77
CA TRP A 26 14.75 -10.46 21.40
C TRP A 26 14.28 -10.07 19.99
N MET A 27 13.75 -11.05 19.24
CA MET A 27 12.97 -10.81 18.03
C MET A 27 11.48 -10.81 18.38
N VAL A 28 10.79 -9.70 18.14
CA VAL A 28 9.37 -9.52 18.42
C VAL A 28 8.58 -9.50 17.13
N PHE A 29 7.62 -10.41 17.01
CA PHE A 29 6.74 -10.55 15.86
C PHE A 29 5.34 -10.05 16.20
N PHE A 30 4.84 -9.12 15.37
CA PHE A 30 3.46 -8.65 15.36
C PHE A 30 2.74 -9.28 14.17
N ILE A 31 1.83 -10.21 14.46
CA ILE A 31 1.18 -11.09 13.49
C ILE A 31 -0.29 -10.69 13.36
N GLY A 32 -0.68 -10.21 12.18
CA GLY A 32 -2.07 -9.95 11.83
C GLY A 32 -2.76 -11.20 11.30
N THR A 33 -4.08 -11.29 11.49
CA THR A 33 -4.89 -12.44 11.05
C THR A 33 -6.17 -12.05 10.32
N ALA A 34 -6.67 -12.98 9.49
CA ALA A 34 -7.88 -12.77 8.68
C ALA A 34 -9.17 -12.64 9.51
N ASN A 35 -9.18 -13.15 10.75
CA ASN A 35 -10.29 -13.00 11.69
C ASN A 35 -10.17 -11.73 12.57
N GLY A 36 -9.19 -10.85 12.31
CA GLY A 36 -9.10 -9.54 12.93
C GLY A 36 -8.35 -9.46 14.26
N GLN A 37 -7.33 -10.31 14.48
CA GLN A 37 -6.48 -10.26 15.68
C GLN A 37 -5.09 -9.69 15.32
N LEU A 38 -4.51 -8.90 16.23
CA LEU A 38 -3.07 -8.63 16.28
C LEU A 38 -2.46 -9.46 17.42
N ILE A 39 -1.56 -10.36 17.06
CA ILE A 39 -0.82 -11.23 17.98
C ILE A 39 0.61 -10.69 18.15
N LYS A 40 1.13 -10.70 19.38
CA LYS A 40 2.54 -10.49 19.70
C LYS A 40 3.18 -11.81 20.15
N LEU A 41 4.39 -12.05 19.68
CA LEU A 41 5.28 -13.15 20.09
C LEU A 41 6.69 -12.58 20.24
N ALA A 42 7.40 -12.85 21.34
CA ALA A 42 8.83 -12.55 21.44
C ALA A 42 9.64 -13.85 21.43
N VAL A 43 10.82 -13.82 20.82
CA VAL A 43 11.67 -15.02 20.61
C VAL A 43 13.12 -14.69 20.96
N ASP A 44 13.78 -15.55 21.73
CA ASP A 44 15.18 -15.40 22.14
C ASP A 44 16.16 -15.88 21.03
N LYS A 45 17.47 -15.70 21.28
CA LYS A 45 18.52 -16.15 20.34
C LYS A 45 18.61 -17.67 20.15
N ASN A 46 17.97 -18.45 21.04
CA ASN A 46 17.97 -19.91 21.04
C ASN A 46 16.68 -20.49 20.44
N TYR A 47 15.80 -19.65 19.90
CA TYR A 47 14.48 -19.98 19.35
C TYR A 47 13.39 -20.32 20.38
N HIS A 48 13.59 -20.02 21.67
CA HIS A 48 12.52 -20.11 22.67
C HIS A 48 11.54 -18.95 22.51
N THR A 49 10.25 -19.25 22.58
CA THR A 49 9.17 -18.27 22.44
C THR A 49 8.58 -17.89 23.79
N THR A 50 8.36 -16.60 24.03
CA THR A 50 7.49 -16.14 25.12
C THR A 50 6.03 -16.48 24.84
N CYS A 51 5.16 -16.35 25.84
CA CYS A 51 3.75 -16.65 25.66
C CYS A 51 3.11 -15.75 24.58
N PRO A 52 2.42 -16.32 23.55
CA PRO A 52 1.70 -15.54 22.56
C PRO A 52 0.61 -14.67 23.21
N ARG A 53 0.48 -13.40 22.79
CA ARG A 53 -0.49 -12.45 23.36
C ARG A 53 -1.31 -11.77 22.28
N VAL A 54 -2.61 -11.64 22.47
CA VAL A 54 -3.45 -10.82 21.59
C VAL A 54 -3.40 -9.37 22.08
N LEU A 55 -2.73 -8.48 21.33
CA LEU A 55 -2.67 -7.05 21.63
C LEU A 55 -3.95 -6.31 21.21
N TYR A 56 -4.57 -6.78 20.12
CA TYR A 56 -5.83 -6.21 19.62
C TYR A 56 -6.72 -7.31 19.00
N ARG A 57 -8.03 -7.14 19.15
CA ARG A 57 -9.06 -7.93 18.50
C ARG A 57 -10.16 -7.01 17.96
N ALA A 58 -10.53 -7.17 16.70
CA ALA A 58 -11.74 -6.60 16.15
C ALA A 58 -12.97 -7.34 16.69
N SER A 59 -14.03 -6.61 17.04
CA SER A 59 -15.30 -7.19 17.50
C SER A 59 -15.94 -8.08 16.42
N ASP A 60 -15.80 -7.70 15.16
CA ASP A 60 -16.19 -8.46 13.97
C ASP A 60 -14.99 -9.15 13.30
N ASN A 61 -15.26 -9.99 12.29
CA ASN A 61 -14.23 -10.74 11.54
C ASN A 61 -13.58 -9.90 10.42
N ARG A 62 -13.38 -8.58 10.60
CA ARG A 62 -12.61 -7.78 9.64
C ARG A 62 -11.14 -8.19 9.66
N PRO A 63 -10.54 -8.57 8.51
CA PRO A 63 -9.13 -8.99 8.46
C PRO A 63 -8.19 -7.84 8.79
N VAL A 64 -7.09 -8.16 9.46
CA VAL A 64 -5.91 -7.28 9.50
C VAL A 64 -5.24 -7.30 8.13
N PHE A 65 -4.89 -6.13 7.61
CA PHE A 65 -4.30 -6.00 6.28
C PHE A 65 -2.82 -6.48 6.24
N PRO A 66 -2.26 -6.78 5.05
CA PRO A 66 -0.87 -7.21 4.90
C PRO A 66 0.20 -6.23 5.41
N LYS A 67 -0.15 -4.95 5.58
CA LYS A 67 0.74 -3.91 6.13
C LYS A 67 0.41 -3.62 7.60
N ILE A 68 1.41 -3.80 8.46
CA ILE A 68 1.45 -3.41 9.87
C ILE A 68 2.68 -2.52 10.03
N HIS A 69 2.55 -1.36 10.68
CA HIS A 69 3.66 -0.40 10.85
C HIS A 69 3.91 -0.11 12.32
N LEU A 70 5.17 -0.12 12.75
CA LEU A 70 5.57 0.40 14.07
C LEU A 70 5.53 1.93 14.04
N ASP A 71 5.09 2.58 15.12
CA ASP A 71 5.20 4.04 15.25
C ASP A 71 6.67 4.47 15.26
N GLN A 72 7.04 5.37 14.35
CA GLN A 72 8.42 5.82 14.15
C GLN A 72 8.86 6.90 15.16
N VAL A 73 7.93 7.48 15.92
CA VAL A 73 8.19 8.53 16.90
C VAL A 73 8.52 7.92 18.26
N ASP A 74 7.66 7.01 18.75
CA ASP A 74 7.81 6.45 20.11
C ASP A 74 8.20 4.96 20.16
N HIS A 75 8.01 4.20 19.08
CA HIS A 75 8.22 2.75 19.01
C HIS A 75 7.43 1.92 20.06
N LYS A 76 6.50 2.55 20.80
CA LYS A 76 5.61 1.95 21.79
C LYS A 76 4.24 1.60 21.19
N HIS A 77 3.97 2.01 19.95
CA HIS A 77 2.70 1.74 19.27
C HIS A 77 2.86 1.10 17.88
N VAL A 78 1.78 0.48 17.41
CA VAL A 78 1.65 -0.19 16.12
C VAL A 78 0.38 0.31 15.43
N TYR A 79 0.52 0.78 14.19
CA TYR A 79 -0.60 1.08 13.31
C TYR A 79 -1.04 -0.19 12.58
N VAL A 80 -2.27 -0.60 12.86
CA VAL A 80 -2.93 -1.79 12.29
C VAL A 80 -4.02 -1.32 11.34
N ALA A 81 -3.88 -1.61 10.04
CA ALA A 81 -4.92 -1.35 9.06
C ALA A 81 -5.96 -2.49 9.05
N LEU A 82 -7.24 -2.14 9.08
CA LEU A 82 -8.39 -3.00 8.82
C LEU A 82 -9.29 -2.32 7.76
N ARG A 83 -10.15 -3.09 7.08
CA ARG A 83 -10.85 -2.70 5.83
C ARG A 83 -11.39 -1.25 5.74
N ASN A 84 -11.94 -0.70 6.83
CA ASN A 84 -12.50 0.66 6.90
C ASN A 84 -12.00 1.45 8.12
N GLN A 85 -10.91 1.03 8.78
CA GLN A 85 -10.40 1.70 9.99
C GLN A 85 -8.92 1.42 10.22
N MET A 86 -8.18 2.43 10.68
CA MET A 86 -6.86 2.24 11.30
C MET A 86 -7.03 2.07 12.82
N LYS A 87 -6.20 1.24 13.45
CA LYS A 87 -6.08 1.14 14.91
C LYS A 87 -4.66 1.42 15.36
N HIS A 88 -4.53 2.34 16.31
CA HIS A 88 -3.31 2.60 17.06
C HIS A 88 -3.31 1.65 18.27
N VAL A 89 -2.36 0.71 18.32
CA VAL A 89 -2.32 -0.39 19.31
C VAL A 89 -0.98 -0.37 20.03
N PRO A 90 -0.92 -0.31 21.37
CA PRO A 90 0.36 -0.31 22.08
C PRO A 90 1.07 -1.67 21.97
N VAL A 91 2.40 -1.65 21.80
CA VAL A 91 3.25 -2.86 21.67
C VAL A 91 3.28 -3.71 22.92
N SER A 92 2.93 -3.14 24.08
CA SER A 92 2.66 -3.86 25.33
C SER A 92 1.74 -3.04 26.23
N ASN A 93 1.20 -3.68 27.28
CA ASN A 93 0.38 -3.04 28.30
C ASN A 93 0.97 -3.31 29.68
N CYS A 94 2.14 -2.73 29.98
CA CYS A 94 2.93 -3.05 31.16
C CYS A 94 2.19 -2.79 32.49
N SER A 95 1.29 -1.80 32.53
CA SER A 95 0.46 -1.50 33.72
C SER A 95 -0.58 -2.59 34.06
N THR A 96 -0.71 -3.63 33.23
CA THR A 96 -1.48 -4.85 33.57
C THR A 96 -0.83 -5.60 34.75
N TYR A 97 0.51 -5.56 34.88
CA TYR A 97 1.25 -6.26 35.92
C TYR A 97 1.35 -5.41 37.17
N ARG A 98 0.79 -5.89 38.29
CA ARG A 98 0.60 -5.12 39.52
C ARG A 98 1.76 -5.23 40.50
N ASN A 99 2.66 -6.17 40.29
CA ASN A 99 3.84 -6.39 41.11
C ASN A 99 5.06 -6.82 40.28
N VAL A 100 6.24 -6.73 40.89
CA VAL A 100 7.54 -7.03 40.27
C VAL A 100 7.64 -8.48 39.75
N HIS A 101 7.05 -9.45 40.45
CA HIS A 101 7.08 -10.86 40.04
C HIS A 101 6.24 -11.10 38.78
N GLU A 102 5.03 -10.53 38.69
CA GLU A 102 4.23 -10.52 37.45
C GLU A 102 4.94 -9.81 36.29
N CYS A 103 5.50 -8.63 36.55
CA CYS A 103 6.16 -7.78 35.55
C CYS A 103 7.35 -8.49 34.88
N LEU A 104 8.16 -9.21 35.66
CA LEU A 104 9.34 -9.91 35.17
C LEU A 104 9.00 -11.30 34.59
N SER A 105 8.11 -12.06 35.25
CA SER A 105 7.64 -13.37 34.74
C SER A 105 6.89 -13.26 33.41
N ALA A 106 6.33 -12.08 33.12
CA ALA A 106 5.69 -11.78 31.84
C ALA A 106 6.63 -11.85 30.63
N GLN A 107 7.94 -11.70 30.83
CA GLN A 107 9.01 -11.75 29.81
C GLN A 107 8.72 -10.88 28.57
N ASP A 108 8.20 -9.67 28.79
CA ASP A 108 8.01 -8.70 27.72
C ASP A 108 9.28 -7.83 27.59
N PRO A 109 9.97 -7.80 26.42
CA PRO A 109 11.21 -7.02 26.26
C PRO A 109 10.99 -5.50 26.18
N TYR A 110 9.73 -5.03 26.18
CA TYR A 110 9.36 -3.62 26.28
C TYR A 110 9.06 -3.16 27.71
N CYS A 111 8.80 -4.08 28.65
CA CYS A 111 8.42 -3.73 30.02
C CYS A 111 9.61 -3.86 30.99
N VAL A 112 9.67 -2.93 31.95
CA VAL A 112 10.61 -2.95 33.08
C VAL A 112 9.85 -2.69 34.37
N TRP A 113 10.38 -3.20 35.50
CA TRP A 113 9.91 -2.75 36.80
C TRP A 113 10.62 -1.44 37.19
N CYS A 114 9.84 -0.40 37.43
CA CYS A 114 10.34 0.93 37.78
C CYS A 114 10.20 1.19 39.27
N ASN A 115 11.33 1.42 39.95
CA ASN A 115 11.38 1.38 41.42
C ASN A 115 10.72 2.60 42.07
N SER A 116 11.01 3.83 41.64
CA SER A 116 10.37 5.04 42.21
C SER A 116 8.85 5.08 42.03
N LYS A 117 8.37 4.45 40.95
CA LYS A 117 6.94 4.35 40.60
C LYS A 117 6.27 3.11 41.19
N ASN A 118 7.02 2.21 41.84
CA ASN A 118 6.55 0.92 42.37
C ASN A 118 5.60 0.17 41.42
N SER A 119 5.91 0.18 40.12
CA SER A 119 5.01 -0.32 39.06
C SER A 119 5.77 -0.72 37.79
N CYS A 120 5.11 -1.52 36.94
CA CYS A 120 5.65 -1.99 35.68
C CYS A 120 5.35 -1.00 34.54
N THR A 121 6.37 -0.47 33.89
CA THR A 121 6.26 0.57 32.84
C THR A 121 7.03 0.18 31.58
N PHE A 122 6.91 0.97 30.51
CA PHE A 122 7.92 0.92 29.45
C PHE A 122 9.28 1.39 29.97
N GLU A 123 10.36 0.97 29.30
CA GLU A 123 11.73 1.30 29.71
C GLU A 123 12.02 2.81 29.75
N ASP A 124 11.54 3.57 28.75
CA ASP A 124 11.79 5.01 28.62
C ASP A 124 10.95 5.85 29.59
N ASP A 125 9.83 5.29 30.08
CA ASP A 125 8.98 5.94 31.07
C ASP A 125 9.53 5.78 32.50
N CYS A 126 10.54 4.93 32.69
CA CYS A 126 11.29 4.84 33.94
C CYS A 126 12.56 5.69 33.88
N LYS A 127 12.55 6.82 34.61
CA LYS A 127 13.67 7.78 34.68
C LYS A 127 14.73 7.43 35.74
N ASP A 128 14.54 6.31 36.45
CA ASP A 128 15.44 5.86 37.52
C ASP A 128 16.64 5.09 36.96
N SER A 129 17.77 5.16 37.67
CA SER A 129 18.88 4.21 37.51
C SER A 129 18.50 2.80 38.01
N GLU A 130 17.76 2.71 39.11
CA GLU A 130 17.26 1.46 39.69
C GLU A 130 16.03 0.93 38.95
N ARG A 131 16.24 0.25 37.81
CA ARG A 131 15.19 -0.46 37.04
C ARG A 131 15.57 -1.91 36.74
N LEU A 132 14.63 -2.84 36.92
CA LEU A 132 14.82 -4.26 36.58
C LEU A 132 14.30 -4.54 35.18
N SER A 133 15.15 -5.15 34.33
CA SER A 133 14.77 -5.63 33.00
C SER A 133 14.52 -7.13 32.99
N THR A 134 13.67 -7.56 32.07
CA THR A 134 13.56 -8.95 31.63
C THR A 134 14.90 -9.44 31.07
N PRO A 135 15.28 -10.73 31.25
CA PRO A 135 16.56 -11.24 30.77
C PRO A 135 16.71 -11.25 29.24
N ASP A 136 17.95 -11.39 28.77
CA ASP A 136 18.31 -11.46 27.34
C ASP A 136 18.10 -12.85 26.69
N ASP A 137 17.68 -13.83 27.47
CA ASP A 137 17.30 -15.19 27.07
C ASP A 137 15.98 -15.58 27.75
N PHE A 138 15.26 -16.57 27.20
CA PHE A 138 14.05 -17.07 27.85
C PHE A 138 14.37 -17.82 29.16
N GLN A 139 13.62 -17.50 30.21
CA GLN A 139 13.84 -18.04 31.56
C GLN A 139 12.53 -18.54 32.17
N GLN A 140 12.50 -19.81 32.60
CA GLN A 140 11.27 -20.44 33.07
C GLN A 140 10.83 -19.95 34.47
N LYS A 141 11.73 -19.36 35.25
CA LYS A 141 11.48 -18.70 36.54
C LYS A 141 12.44 -17.53 36.74
N VAL A 142 11.98 -16.44 37.34
CA VAL A 142 12.80 -15.24 37.67
C VAL A 142 13.86 -15.56 38.74
N VAL A 143 13.54 -16.48 39.64
CA VAL A 143 14.47 -17.03 40.64
C VAL A 143 14.41 -18.56 40.57
N SER A 144 15.58 -19.19 40.58
CA SER A 144 15.75 -20.64 40.55
C SER A 144 16.58 -21.11 41.74
N TYR A 145 16.32 -22.32 42.24
CA TYR A 145 17.01 -22.85 43.42
C TYR A 145 17.29 -24.35 43.29
N LYS A 146 18.38 -24.79 43.93
CA LYS A 146 18.83 -26.19 43.96
C LYS A 146 19.39 -26.49 45.35
N LEU A 147 18.98 -27.60 45.97
CA LEU A 147 19.68 -28.09 47.17
C LEU A 147 20.76 -29.09 46.75
N VAL A 148 22.01 -28.80 47.13
CA VAL A 148 23.18 -29.63 46.84
C VAL A 148 23.73 -30.16 48.16
N LYS A 149 24.05 -31.46 48.22
CA LYS A 149 24.75 -32.08 49.34
C LYS A 149 26.24 -32.19 48.98
N ASN A 150 27.11 -31.64 49.84
CA ASN A 150 28.56 -31.74 49.68
C ASN A 150 29.08 -33.10 50.19
N ASN A 151 30.29 -33.48 49.79
CA ASN A 151 30.95 -34.75 50.17
C ASN A 151 31.13 -34.89 51.69
N THR A 152 31.16 -33.78 52.43
CA THR A 152 31.17 -33.73 53.91
C THR A 152 29.81 -33.99 54.56
N GLY A 153 28.77 -34.28 53.77
CA GLY A 153 27.39 -34.49 54.23
C GLY A 153 26.57 -33.22 54.44
N GLN A 154 27.19 -32.03 54.36
CA GLN A 154 26.55 -30.74 54.57
C GLN A 154 25.63 -30.34 53.40
N LEU A 155 24.49 -29.71 53.72
CA LEU A 155 23.52 -29.23 52.73
C LEU A 155 23.73 -27.74 52.43
N SER A 156 23.74 -27.39 51.14
CA SER A 156 23.82 -26.03 50.64
C SER A 156 22.64 -25.72 49.73
N LEU A 157 21.87 -24.70 50.12
CA LEU A 157 20.84 -24.09 49.28
C LEU A 157 21.51 -23.08 48.36
N ILE A 158 21.59 -23.42 47.07
CA ILE A 158 22.05 -22.51 46.02
C ILE A 158 20.82 -21.87 45.39
N ILE A 159 20.83 -20.54 45.27
CA ILE A 159 19.79 -19.77 44.61
C ILE A 159 20.44 -18.87 43.56
N GLN A 160 19.87 -18.86 42.37
CA GLN A 160 20.33 -18.08 41.23
C GLN A 160 19.16 -17.22 40.72
N THR A 161 19.37 -15.91 40.69
CA THR A 161 18.43 -14.95 40.09
C THR A 161 18.71 -14.86 38.58
N HIS A 162 17.66 -14.76 37.78
CA HIS A 162 17.76 -14.59 36.34
C HIS A 162 17.22 -13.21 35.97
N LEU A 163 18.09 -12.20 36.06
CA LEU A 163 17.75 -10.77 35.94
C LEU A 163 18.85 -10.03 35.18
N THR A 164 18.48 -9.15 34.24
CA THR A 164 19.42 -8.20 33.62
C THR A 164 19.33 -6.85 34.33
N VAL A 165 20.48 -6.34 34.78
CA VAL A 165 20.61 -5.10 35.57
C VAL A 165 21.57 -4.15 34.86
N LYS A 166 21.18 -2.89 34.66
CA LYS A 166 21.85 -1.98 33.71
C LYS A 166 23.02 -1.15 34.26
N GLN A 167 23.42 -1.38 35.52
CA GLN A 167 24.55 -0.70 36.15
C GLN A 167 25.29 -1.67 37.07
N THR A 168 26.59 -1.87 36.85
CA THR A 168 27.43 -2.85 37.55
C THR A 168 28.14 -2.30 38.78
N ASP A 169 28.19 -0.98 38.93
CA ASP A 169 29.02 -0.33 39.93
C ASP A 169 28.27 -0.17 41.25
N GLN A 170 28.53 -1.10 42.18
CA GLN A 170 28.13 -1.06 43.59
C GLN A 170 26.62 -1.05 43.91
N LEU A 171 25.81 -1.86 43.22
CA LEU A 171 24.51 -2.27 43.76
C LEU A 171 24.71 -3.23 44.94
N ASN A 172 24.18 -2.87 46.12
CA ASN A 172 24.17 -3.72 47.31
C ASN A 172 23.31 -4.96 47.08
N PHE A 173 23.94 -6.07 46.70
CA PHE A 173 23.30 -7.39 46.61
C PHE A 173 23.50 -8.17 47.90
N ALA A 174 22.41 -8.56 48.55
CA ALA A 174 22.45 -9.41 49.74
C ALA A 174 21.21 -10.32 49.81
N CYS A 175 21.38 -11.47 50.49
CA CYS A 175 20.34 -12.47 50.64
C CYS A 175 20.09 -12.77 52.12
N GLN A 176 18.87 -12.50 52.56
CA GLN A 176 18.38 -12.80 53.90
C GLN A 176 17.50 -14.05 53.83
N PHE A 177 17.71 -14.97 54.77
CA PHE A 177 16.98 -16.23 54.87
C PHE A 177 16.18 -16.27 56.19
N PRO A 178 15.17 -15.40 56.37
CA PRO A 178 14.39 -15.34 57.61
C PRO A 178 13.74 -16.69 57.92
N GLY A 179 14.03 -17.22 59.11
CA GLY A 179 13.59 -18.55 59.56
C GLY A 179 14.55 -19.71 59.22
N VAL A 180 15.69 -19.45 58.57
CA VAL A 180 16.74 -20.46 58.31
C VAL A 180 18.00 -20.15 59.10
N THR A 181 18.51 -21.11 59.88
CA THR A 181 19.86 -21.04 60.43
C THR A 181 20.86 -21.55 59.38
N CYS A 182 21.52 -20.63 58.67
CA CYS A 182 22.58 -20.96 57.72
C CYS A 182 23.74 -19.95 57.77
N ARG A 183 24.92 -20.42 57.35
CA ARG A 183 26.07 -19.55 57.07
C ARG A 183 26.03 -19.16 55.59
N ILE A 184 26.22 -17.88 55.29
CA ILE A 184 26.33 -17.41 53.90
C ILE A 184 27.66 -17.92 53.34
N GLY A 185 27.60 -18.60 52.20
CA GLY A 185 28.77 -19.16 51.51
C GLY A 185 29.58 -18.08 50.78
N PRO A 186 30.90 -18.26 50.60
CA PRO A 186 31.79 -17.23 50.02
C PRO A 186 31.47 -16.88 48.56
N SER A 187 30.75 -17.76 47.84
CA SER A 187 30.26 -17.56 46.47
C SER A 187 28.91 -16.83 46.39
N SER A 188 28.61 -15.93 47.34
CA SER A 188 27.34 -15.18 47.39
C SER A 188 27.55 -13.76 46.84
N GLN A 189 27.57 -13.65 45.51
CA GLN A 189 27.69 -12.41 44.75
C GLN A 189 26.70 -12.47 43.57
N PHE A 190 26.15 -11.34 43.14
CA PHE A 190 25.14 -11.30 42.06
C PHE A 190 25.64 -12.05 40.81
N PRO A 191 24.87 -13.00 40.23
CA PRO A 191 23.45 -13.29 40.48
C PRO A 191 23.17 -14.49 41.43
N GLN A 192 24.17 -14.99 42.18
CA GLN A 192 24.04 -16.20 43.00
C GLN A 192 24.14 -15.94 44.51
N CYS A 193 23.32 -16.63 45.30
CA CYS A 193 23.44 -16.70 46.75
C CYS A 193 23.50 -18.15 47.23
N THR A 194 24.34 -18.41 48.25
CA THR A 194 24.57 -19.76 48.77
C THR A 194 24.36 -19.77 50.29
N CYS A 195 23.38 -20.52 50.78
CA CYS A 195 23.02 -20.65 52.19
C CYS A 195 23.36 -22.07 52.68
N ILE A 196 24.42 -22.17 53.49
CA ILE A 196 24.96 -23.43 54.00
C ILE A 196 24.26 -23.76 55.32
N LEU A 197 23.34 -24.72 55.30
CA LEU A 197 22.46 -25.06 56.42
C LEU A 197 23.29 -25.57 57.61
N THR A 198 23.05 -25.03 58.82
CA THR A 198 23.76 -25.49 60.04
C THR A 198 23.15 -26.73 60.66
N ASN A 199 21.93 -27.11 60.25
CA ASN A 199 21.29 -28.37 60.61
C ASN A 199 21.00 -29.17 59.33
N SER A 200 21.38 -30.45 59.32
CA SER A 200 21.22 -31.36 58.18
C SER A 200 19.86 -32.08 58.14
N THR A 201 19.03 -31.98 59.18
CA THR A 201 17.68 -32.58 59.21
C THR A 201 16.58 -31.54 58.98
N LEU A 202 15.92 -31.63 57.83
CA LEU A 202 14.67 -30.89 57.54
C LEU A 202 13.46 -31.58 58.23
N PRO A 203 12.48 -30.83 58.78
CA PRO A 203 11.27 -31.43 59.35
C PRO A 203 10.36 -32.15 58.33
N ALA A 204 9.75 -33.26 58.76
CA ALA A 204 9.03 -34.21 57.89
C ALA A 204 7.73 -33.70 57.23
N LYS A 205 7.17 -32.56 57.68
CA LYS A 205 6.01 -31.91 57.05
C LYS A 205 6.40 -30.93 55.93
N GLY A 206 7.70 -30.72 55.71
CA GLY A 206 8.22 -29.64 54.86
C GLY A 206 8.08 -28.26 55.51
N LEU A 207 8.85 -27.30 55.01
CA LEU A 207 8.72 -25.88 55.38
C LEU A 207 8.72 -24.97 54.16
N HIS A 208 7.87 -23.96 54.24
CA HIS A 208 7.87 -22.80 53.37
C HIS A 208 8.88 -21.79 53.91
N TYR A 209 10.10 -21.82 53.36
CA TYR A 209 11.12 -20.83 53.67
C TYR A 209 10.96 -19.61 52.79
N THR A 210 10.84 -18.44 53.41
CA THR A 210 10.83 -17.17 52.68
C THR A 210 12.27 -16.71 52.51
N VAL A 211 12.73 -16.52 51.27
CA VAL A 211 14.04 -15.94 50.99
C VAL A 211 13.86 -14.55 50.41
N ARG A 212 14.62 -13.61 50.95
CA ARG A 212 14.56 -12.19 50.61
C ARG A 212 15.88 -11.77 49.98
N PHE A 213 15.79 -11.22 48.78
CA PHE A 213 16.94 -10.74 47.99
C PHE A 213 16.84 -9.22 47.92
N THR A 214 17.82 -8.52 48.49
CA THR A 214 17.95 -7.07 48.33
C THR A 214 18.93 -6.78 47.21
N LEU A 215 18.56 -5.91 46.28
CA LEU A 215 19.40 -5.42 45.19
C LEU A 215 19.26 -3.90 45.13
N GLY A 216 20.26 -3.18 45.63
CA GLY A 216 20.12 -1.74 45.87
C GLY A 216 19.07 -1.49 46.94
N THR A 217 18.09 -0.63 46.67
CA THR A 217 16.94 -0.43 47.58
C THR A 217 15.83 -1.50 47.42
N LEU A 218 15.79 -2.20 46.28
CA LEU A 218 14.67 -3.08 45.93
C LEU A 218 14.76 -4.43 46.64
N THR A 219 13.63 -4.91 47.16
CA THR A 219 13.52 -6.16 47.93
C THR A 219 12.61 -7.17 47.23
N LEU A 220 13.19 -8.18 46.59
CA LEU A 220 12.46 -9.36 46.10
C LEU A 220 12.25 -10.36 47.24
N THR A 221 11.11 -11.07 47.22
CA THR A 221 10.77 -12.10 48.21
C THR A 221 10.15 -13.29 47.50
N GLU A 222 10.74 -14.48 47.67
CA GLU A 222 10.25 -15.74 47.11
C GLU A 222 9.99 -16.76 48.22
N GLN A 223 9.03 -17.66 48.00
CA GLN A 223 8.76 -18.77 48.93
C GLN A 223 9.22 -20.10 48.34
N LEU A 224 10.17 -20.73 49.03
CA LEU A 224 10.72 -22.04 48.69
C LEU A 224 10.04 -23.10 49.56
N LYS A 225 9.47 -24.13 48.94
CA LYS A 225 8.88 -25.27 49.66
C LYS A 225 9.92 -26.39 49.74
N LEU A 226 10.64 -26.47 50.87
CA LEU A 226 11.61 -27.54 51.11
C LEU A 226 10.96 -28.66 51.93
N ASN A 227 10.64 -29.77 51.27
CA ASN A 227 10.19 -31.01 51.91
C ASN A 227 11.40 -31.86 52.34
N ASN A 228 11.29 -32.62 53.44
CA ASN A 228 12.23 -33.70 53.74
C ASN A 228 11.71 -35.01 53.11
N ILE A 229 12.32 -35.45 52.00
CA ILE A 229 11.80 -36.54 51.17
C ILE A 229 12.63 -37.83 51.36
N ASN A 230 12.73 -38.28 52.61
CA ASN A 230 13.13 -39.66 52.94
C ASN A 230 11.87 -40.48 53.24
N GLY A 231 11.31 -41.17 52.24
CA GLY A 231 10.11 -42.01 52.41
C GLY A 231 9.74 -42.82 51.17
N SER A 232 9.06 -43.95 51.39
CA SER A 232 8.70 -44.95 50.37
C SER A 232 7.81 -44.38 49.25
N PRO A 233 7.88 -44.92 48.02
CA PRO A 233 7.36 -44.26 46.83
C PRO A 233 5.83 -44.12 46.80
N ARG A 234 5.38 -42.93 46.38
CA ARG A 234 4.01 -42.65 45.92
C ARG A 234 4.10 -41.70 44.72
N PRO A 235 3.26 -41.84 43.67
CA PRO A 235 3.39 -41.06 42.44
C PRO A 235 3.43 -39.54 42.62
N VAL A 236 2.68 -39.01 43.60
CA VAL A 236 2.60 -37.58 43.93
C VAL A 236 3.96 -36.99 44.33
N LEU A 237 4.82 -37.78 45.00
CA LEU A 237 6.13 -37.33 45.49
C LEU A 237 7.12 -37.01 44.35
N SER A 238 6.91 -37.54 43.15
CA SER A 238 7.81 -37.30 42.00
C SER A 238 7.82 -35.84 41.56
N GLN A 239 6.65 -35.19 41.54
CA GLN A 239 6.53 -33.77 41.22
C GLN A 239 6.92 -32.90 42.41
N GLU A 240 6.52 -33.24 43.64
CA GLU A 240 6.94 -32.49 44.84
C GLU A 240 8.47 -32.49 45.01
N CYS A 241 9.16 -33.58 44.65
CA CYS A 241 10.62 -33.67 44.66
C CYS A 241 11.28 -32.62 43.76
N VAL A 242 10.84 -32.51 42.51
CA VAL A 242 11.37 -31.55 41.53
C VAL A 242 10.97 -30.12 41.91
N GLU A 243 9.75 -29.91 42.41
CA GLU A 243 9.29 -28.60 42.91
C GLU A 243 10.07 -28.12 44.14
N SER A 244 10.53 -29.04 45.00
CA SER A 244 11.46 -28.79 46.13
C SER A 244 12.94 -28.64 45.72
N GLY A 245 13.28 -28.65 44.42
CA GLY A 245 14.65 -28.43 43.93
C GLY A 245 15.60 -29.62 44.12
N CYS A 246 15.06 -30.85 44.14
CA CYS A 246 15.78 -32.11 44.25
C CYS A 246 15.87 -32.83 42.88
N SER A 247 16.72 -33.85 42.77
CA SER A 247 16.78 -34.74 41.60
C SER A 247 15.98 -36.02 41.85
N TRP A 248 15.10 -36.39 40.93
CA TRP A 248 14.39 -37.68 40.98
C TRP A 248 15.24 -38.80 40.37
N SER A 249 15.37 -39.91 41.10
CA SER A 249 15.88 -41.20 40.64
C SER A 249 14.70 -42.20 40.65
N PRO A 250 14.65 -43.25 39.79
CA PRO A 250 13.45 -44.07 39.58
C PRO A 250 12.67 -44.46 40.84
N ASP A 251 13.36 -44.88 41.90
CA ASP A 251 12.77 -45.35 43.16
C ASP A 251 12.94 -44.37 44.36
N SER A 252 13.57 -43.21 44.17
CA SER A 252 13.89 -42.29 45.27
C SER A 252 14.10 -40.83 44.85
N CYS A 253 13.53 -39.88 45.61
CA CYS A 253 13.97 -38.49 45.57
C CYS A 253 15.35 -38.35 46.24
N LEU A 254 16.30 -37.67 45.58
CA LEU A 254 17.67 -37.48 46.09
C LEU A 254 18.10 -36.01 45.98
N TRP A 255 18.97 -35.58 46.90
CA TRP A 255 19.67 -34.31 46.77
C TRP A 255 20.59 -34.33 45.56
N ALA A 256 20.57 -33.27 44.76
CA ALA A 256 21.14 -33.31 43.43
C ALA A 256 22.67 -33.15 43.45
N ASN A 257 23.37 -34.24 43.15
CA ASN A 257 24.81 -34.25 42.88
C ASN A 257 25.15 -33.33 41.67
N GLN A 258 26.44 -33.03 41.50
CA GLN A 258 26.88 -31.99 40.57
C GLN A 258 26.66 -32.28 39.07
N SER A 259 26.33 -33.51 38.66
CA SER A 259 26.47 -33.96 37.26
C SER A 259 25.21 -34.44 36.53
N GLN A 260 24.05 -34.62 37.18
CA GLN A 260 22.83 -35.12 36.51
C GLN A 260 21.52 -34.52 37.04
N GLY A 261 20.56 -34.35 36.13
CA GLY A 261 19.16 -34.00 36.35
C GLY A 261 18.40 -34.17 35.03
N ASN A 262 17.26 -34.85 35.03
CA ASN A 262 16.52 -35.22 33.82
C ASN A 262 15.02 -35.38 34.13
N ASP A 263 14.23 -34.34 33.85
CA ASP A 263 12.82 -34.23 34.30
C ASP A 263 11.85 -35.24 33.66
N SER A 264 12.31 -35.99 32.65
CA SER A 264 11.50 -36.96 31.90
C SER A 264 10.93 -38.10 32.76
N ILE A 265 11.60 -38.48 33.85
CA ILE A 265 11.26 -39.67 34.66
C ILE A 265 9.96 -39.47 35.46
N CYS A 266 9.64 -38.24 35.90
CA CYS A 266 8.47 -38.00 36.76
C CYS A 266 7.12 -38.19 36.04
N GLN A 267 7.10 -38.17 34.71
CA GLN A 267 5.86 -38.38 33.94
C GLN A 267 5.39 -39.84 33.98
N THR A 268 6.30 -40.80 34.13
CA THR A 268 6.02 -42.24 34.03
C THR A 268 5.34 -42.82 35.28
N VAL A 269 5.44 -42.16 36.43
CA VAL A 269 5.06 -42.74 37.74
C VAL A 269 3.55 -42.60 38.05
N ARG A 270 2.82 -41.73 37.34
CA ARG A 270 1.44 -41.31 37.68
C ARG A 270 0.35 -42.39 37.58
N SER A 271 0.60 -43.54 36.95
CA SER A 271 -0.40 -44.57 36.61
C SER A 271 -0.84 -45.47 37.78
N GLY A 272 -1.04 -44.89 38.98
CA GLY A 272 -1.26 -45.63 40.23
C GLY A 272 -2.65 -45.50 40.87
N VAL A 273 -3.60 -44.79 40.25
CA VAL A 273 -4.97 -44.61 40.76
C VAL A 273 -5.97 -44.77 39.61
N ASN A 274 -6.84 -45.79 39.68
CA ASN A 274 -7.80 -46.11 38.63
C ASN A 274 -9.10 -45.31 38.80
N PHE A 275 -9.17 -44.15 38.15
CA PHE A 275 -10.45 -43.53 37.81
C PHE A 275 -10.98 -44.09 36.48
N SER A 276 -12.28 -44.29 36.36
CA SER A 276 -12.93 -44.64 35.08
C SER A 276 -12.68 -43.51 34.08
N ARG A 277 -11.98 -43.81 32.97
CA ARG A 277 -11.57 -42.78 32.01
C ARG A 277 -12.79 -42.06 31.41
N PRO A 278 -12.91 -40.73 31.58
CA PRO A 278 -13.97 -39.95 30.93
C PRO A 278 -13.80 -39.92 29.42
N ASP A 279 -14.91 -39.99 28.69
CA ASP A 279 -14.95 -39.76 27.25
C ASP A 279 -16.03 -38.72 26.90
N ILE A 280 -15.81 -37.92 25.86
CA ILE A 280 -16.63 -36.75 25.52
C ILE A 280 -17.24 -36.94 24.12
N SER A 281 -18.57 -37.11 24.05
CA SER A 281 -19.28 -37.24 22.78
C SER A 281 -19.52 -35.89 22.10
N SER A 282 -19.85 -34.86 22.87
CA SER A 282 -20.27 -33.56 22.33
C SER A 282 -20.22 -32.43 23.35
N ILE A 283 -20.06 -31.19 22.86
CA ILE A 283 -20.25 -29.95 23.61
C ILE A 283 -21.29 -29.11 22.87
N THR A 284 -22.28 -28.57 23.57
CA THR A 284 -23.39 -27.83 22.97
C THR A 284 -23.63 -26.50 23.71
N PRO A 285 -23.54 -25.35 23.01
CA PRO A 285 -23.01 -25.17 21.65
C PRO A 285 -21.49 -25.38 21.60
N SER A 286 -20.98 -25.92 20.49
CA SER A 286 -19.53 -26.04 20.22
C SER A 286 -18.92 -24.77 19.60
N VAL A 287 -19.75 -23.81 19.19
CA VAL A 287 -19.35 -22.54 18.58
C VAL A 287 -19.99 -21.42 19.40
N VAL A 288 -19.20 -20.41 19.78
CA VAL A 288 -19.59 -19.35 20.71
C VAL A 288 -18.95 -18.01 20.32
N SER A 289 -19.49 -16.90 20.84
CA SER A 289 -18.79 -15.61 20.77
C SER A 289 -17.53 -15.63 21.67
N PHE A 290 -16.56 -14.74 21.42
CA PHE A 290 -15.40 -14.57 22.32
C PHE A 290 -15.75 -14.12 23.76
N TYR A 291 -17.01 -13.73 24.03
CA TYR A 291 -17.50 -13.51 25.39
C TYR A 291 -17.84 -14.81 26.14
N GLY A 292 -17.82 -15.95 25.45
CA GLY A 292 -18.16 -17.25 26.00
C GLY A 292 -19.64 -17.60 25.85
N ARG A 293 -20.12 -18.50 26.71
CA ARG A 293 -21.51 -18.99 26.76
C ARG A 293 -21.86 -19.48 28.16
N ASN A 294 -22.99 -19.03 28.68
CA ASN A 294 -23.57 -19.54 29.92
C ASN A 294 -24.27 -20.89 29.71
N HIS A 295 -24.21 -21.76 30.73
CA HIS A 295 -24.90 -23.06 30.78
C HIS A 295 -24.69 -23.94 29.54
N ALA A 296 -23.44 -24.04 29.08
CA ALA A 296 -23.06 -25.00 28.05
C ALA A 296 -23.15 -26.44 28.59
N VAL A 297 -23.58 -27.36 27.75
CA VAL A 297 -23.73 -28.79 28.09
C VAL A 297 -22.59 -29.57 27.44
N LEU A 298 -21.97 -30.46 28.21
CA LEU A 298 -21.01 -31.46 27.72
C LEU A 298 -21.63 -32.84 27.96
N SER A 299 -21.66 -33.66 26.92
CA SER A 299 -22.20 -35.02 26.94
C SER A 299 -21.08 -36.05 26.70
N GLY A 300 -21.25 -37.26 27.22
CA GLY A 300 -20.27 -38.33 27.08
C GLY A 300 -20.50 -39.50 28.03
N HIS A 301 -19.41 -40.17 28.41
CA HIS A 301 -19.42 -41.35 29.26
C HIS A 301 -18.41 -41.23 30.41
N ASN A 302 -18.67 -41.92 31.53
CA ASN A 302 -17.85 -41.89 32.74
C ASN A 302 -17.60 -40.47 33.30
N LEU A 303 -18.58 -39.58 33.22
CA LEU A 303 -18.40 -38.19 33.63
C LEU A 303 -18.60 -37.91 35.13
N SER A 304 -19.00 -38.90 35.95
CA SER A 304 -19.41 -38.68 37.36
C SER A 304 -18.35 -37.96 38.20
N GLU A 305 -17.08 -38.35 38.04
CA GLU A 305 -15.96 -37.82 38.82
C GLU A 305 -15.38 -36.49 38.27
N VAL A 306 -15.99 -35.92 37.23
CA VAL A 306 -15.50 -34.67 36.63
C VAL A 306 -15.81 -33.48 37.53
N THR A 307 -14.75 -32.83 38.01
CA THR A 307 -14.83 -31.68 38.94
C THR A 307 -14.95 -30.34 38.20
N ARG A 308 -14.29 -30.22 37.05
CA ARG A 308 -14.16 -28.98 36.27
C ARG A 308 -13.76 -29.27 34.83
N VAL A 309 -14.09 -28.36 33.93
CA VAL A 309 -13.74 -28.41 32.51
C VAL A 309 -12.56 -27.48 32.25
N ARG A 310 -11.47 -27.99 31.68
CA ARG A 310 -10.28 -27.21 31.31
C ARG A 310 -10.33 -26.87 29.82
N ILE A 311 -10.08 -25.61 29.52
CA ILE A 311 -10.17 -25.02 28.19
C ILE A 311 -8.82 -24.36 27.90
N GLN A 312 -8.15 -24.82 26.86
CA GLN A 312 -6.80 -24.40 26.50
C GLN A 312 -6.71 -24.16 24.99
N SER A 313 -6.27 -22.98 24.60
CA SER A 313 -5.88 -22.70 23.22
C SER A 313 -4.37 -22.84 23.07
N ASP A 314 -3.92 -23.00 21.83
CA ASP A 314 -2.49 -22.96 21.49
C ASP A 314 -1.87 -21.55 21.64
N MET A 315 -2.69 -20.56 22.06
CA MET A 315 -2.29 -19.20 22.43
C MET A 315 -2.17 -18.99 23.96
N THR A 316 -2.80 -19.83 24.79
CA THR A 316 -2.92 -19.61 26.24
C THR A 316 -1.99 -20.52 27.03
N CYS A 317 -0.90 -19.96 27.55
CA CYS A 317 0.06 -20.70 28.37
C CYS A 317 -0.47 -21.06 29.76
N THR A 318 -1.45 -20.31 30.27
CA THR A 318 -2.28 -20.70 31.41
C THR A 318 -3.66 -21.17 30.90
N PRO A 319 -4.06 -22.43 31.14
CA PRO A 319 -5.38 -22.90 30.74
C PRO A 319 -6.47 -22.30 31.64
N LYS A 320 -7.66 -22.03 31.09
CA LYS A 320 -8.82 -21.60 31.89
C LYS A 320 -9.59 -22.83 32.38
N GLU A 321 -9.97 -22.86 33.65
CA GLU A 321 -10.81 -23.92 34.22
C GLU A 321 -12.18 -23.35 34.61
N SER A 322 -13.23 -24.12 34.36
CA SER A 322 -14.62 -23.78 34.67
C SER A 322 -15.23 -24.89 35.54
N PRO A 323 -15.80 -24.59 36.72
CA PRO A 323 -16.39 -25.61 37.58
C PRO A 323 -17.61 -26.26 36.91
N VAL A 324 -17.92 -27.50 37.30
CA VAL A 324 -19.17 -28.18 36.91
C VAL A 324 -20.28 -27.79 37.88
N TRP A 325 -21.46 -27.44 37.34
CA TRP A 325 -22.61 -26.93 38.11
C TRP A 325 -23.72 -27.98 38.27
N ASN A 326 -23.80 -28.91 37.34
CA ASN A 326 -24.72 -30.05 37.35
C ASN A 326 -24.01 -31.22 36.66
N ASN A 327 -24.12 -32.44 37.17
CA ASN A 327 -23.49 -33.63 36.63
C ASN A 327 -24.39 -34.85 36.81
N THR A 328 -24.69 -35.54 35.71
CA THR A 328 -25.55 -36.74 35.66
C THR A 328 -24.77 -38.01 35.29
N GLY A 329 -23.44 -37.93 35.23
CA GLY A 329 -22.56 -39.02 34.77
C GLY A 329 -22.53 -39.22 33.24
N VAL A 330 -23.55 -38.73 32.53
CA VAL A 330 -23.67 -38.75 31.05
C VAL A 330 -23.70 -37.32 30.47
N ASN A 331 -24.39 -36.39 31.12
CA ASN A 331 -24.38 -34.95 30.79
C ASN A 331 -23.90 -34.13 31.98
N LEU A 332 -23.09 -33.10 31.73
CA LEU A 332 -22.72 -32.09 32.72
C LEU A 332 -22.91 -30.66 32.17
N THR A 333 -23.14 -29.71 33.08
CA THR A 333 -23.33 -28.29 32.75
C THR A 333 -22.19 -27.45 33.32
N PHE A 334 -21.64 -26.56 32.50
CA PHE A 334 -20.54 -25.64 32.84
C PHE A 334 -20.69 -24.31 32.09
N HIS A 335 -19.84 -23.33 32.40
CA HIS A 335 -19.79 -22.07 31.66
C HIS A 335 -18.56 -22.05 30.76
N ILE A 336 -18.73 -21.74 29.47
CA ILE A 336 -17.59 -21.46 28.58
C ILE A 336 -17.17 -20.01 28.85
N PRO A 337 -15.96 -19.75 29.38
CA PRO A 337 -15.53 -18.41 29.78
C PRO A 337 -15.22 -17.54 28.56
N SER A 338 -15.14 -16.23 28.76
CA SER A 338 -14.63 -15.29 27.77
C SER A 338 -13.14 -15.50 27.49
N THR A 339 -12.69 -15.09 26.31
CA THR A 339 -11.30 -15.16 25.87
C THR A 339 -10.92 -13.96 25.01
N ASP A 340 -9.63 -13.65 24.95
CA ASP A 340 -9.05 -12.62 24.08
C ASP A 340 -8.68 -13.16 22.69
N SER A 341 -8.64 -14.48 22.52
CA SER A 341 -8.32 -15.16 21.27
C SER A 341 -9.55 -15.72 20.56
N LYS A 342 -9.79 -15.33 19.30
CA LYS A 342 -10.70 -16.06 18.41
C LYS A 342 -10.02 -17.34 17.89
N GLY A 343 -10.82 -18.29 17.39
CA GLY A 343 -10.35 -19.56 16.82
C GLY A 343 -10.69 -20.78 17.66
N VAL A 344 -10.04 -21.90 17.35
CA VAL A 344 -10.32 -23.21 17.96
C VAL A 344 -9.55 -23.39 19.26
N VAL A 345 -10.21 -23.91 20.30
CA VAL A 345 -9.60 -24.29 21.58
C VAL A 345 -9.87 -25.76 21.87
N LYS A 346 -8.95 -26.39 22.61
CA LYS A 346 -9.08 -27.76 23.09
C LYS A 346 -9.77 -27.75 24.46
N VAL A 347 -10.63 -28.73 24.67
CA VAL A 347 -11.42 -28.89 25.89
C VAL A 347 -11.24 -30.32 26.41
N CYS A 348 -10.84 -30.42 27.67
CA CYS A 348 -10.68 -31.69 28.38
C CYS A 348 -11.32 -31.59 29.78
N VAL A 349 -11.86 -32.69 30.27
CA VAL A 349 -12.50 -32.79 31.59
C VAL A 349 -11.48 -33.17 32.66
N VAL A 350 -11.54 -32.53 33.83
CA VAL A 350 -10.54 -32.66 34.89
C VAL A 350 -11.07 -33.44 36.08
N LEU A 351 -10.35 -34.50 36.43
CA LEU A 351 -10.63 -35.38 37.57
C LEU A 351 -10.08 -34.80 38.90
N PRO A 352 -10.39 -35.42 40.07
CA PRO A 352 -9.92 -34.92 41.37
C PRO A 352 -8.39 -34.94 41.51
N ASP A 353 -7.70 -35.84 40.80
CA ASP A 353 -6.23 -35.91 40.73
C ASP A 353 -5.58 -34.82 39.84
N GLY A 354 -6.38 -33.98 39.18
CA GLY A 354 -5.92 -32.94 38.27
C GLY A 354 -5.55 -33.41 36.86
N SER A 355 -5.68 -34.72 36.56
CA SER A 355 -5.54 -35.27 35.21
C SER A 355 -6.66 -34.77 34.29
N CYS A 356 -6.35 -34.60 33.00
CA CYS A 356 -7.30 -34.07 32.01
C CYS A 356 -7.54 -35.08 30.89
N HIS A 357 -8.80 -35.36 30.58
CA HIS A 357 -9.20 -36.40 29.62
C HIS A 357 -10.12 -35.85 28.52
N GLY A 358 -10.09 -36.48 27.35
CA GLY A 358 -10.75 -35.99 26.14
C GLY A 358 -9.96 -34.91 25.39
N ASN A 359 -10.38 -34.63 24.16
CA ASN A 359 -9.76 -33.65 23.25
C ASN A 359 -10.84 -32.99 22.37
N SER A 360 -11.93 -32.57 23.01
CA SER A 360 -13.04 -31.88 22.34
C SER A 360 -12.63 -30.48 21.88
N LYS A 361 -13.38 -29.92 20.94
CA LYS A 361 -13.08 -28.60 20.36
C LYS A 361 -14.24 -27.64 20.57
N VAL A 362 -13.92 -26.42 20.98
CA VAL A 362 -14.84 -25.27 20.98
C VAL A 362 -14.24 -24.18 20.08
N ILE A 363 -15.10 -23.44 19.36
CA ILE A 363 -14.68 -22.39 18.44
C ILE A 363 -15.20 -21.04 18.93
N TYR A 364 -14.27 -20.13 19.25
CA TYR A 364 -14.59 -18.75 19.58
C TYR A 364 -14.61 -17.89 18.31
N LEU A 365 -15.78 -17.36 17.97
CA LEU A 365 -16.01 -16.43 16.87
C LEU A 365 -16.21 -15.00 17.39
N SER A 366 -16.62 -14.10 16.50
CA SER A 366 -16.89 -12.70 16.80
C SER A 366 -18.09 -12.46 17.71
N SER A 367 -18.19 -11.24 18.24
CA SER A 367 -19.42 -10.76 18.88
C SER A 367 -20.54 -10.62 17.86
N PRO A 368 -21.82 -10.87 18.22
CA PRO A 368 -22.92 -10.56 17.32
C PRO A 368 -22.99 -9.07 17.00
N SER A 369 -23.50 -8.76 15.80
CA SER A 369 -23.62 -7.40 15.29
C SER A 369 -25.02 -7.16 14.74
N CYS A 370 -25.73 -6.17 15.27
CA CYS A 370 -27.02 -5.72 14.75
C CYS A 370 -26.82 -4.79 13.55
N ILE A 371 -27.54 -4.99 12.43
CA ILE A 371 -27.40 -4.18 11.20
C ILE A 371 -28.70 -3.43 10.88
N LYS A 372 -29.83 -4.15 10.81
CA LYS A 372 -31.17 -3.55 10.63
C LYS A 372 -32.21 -4.26 11.50
N THR A 373 -33.28 -3.55 11.82
CA THR A 373 -34.51 -4.09 12.41
C THR A 373 -35.65 -3.89 11.42
N GLU A 374 -36.46 -4.92 11.21
CA GLU A 374 -37.54 -4.90 10.23
C GLU A 374 -38.81 -5.55 10.81
N PRO A 375 -39.94 -4.82 10.90
CA PRO A 375 -40.07 -3.37 10.68
C PRO A 375 -39.26 -2.55 11.70
N SER A 376 -38.91 -1.31 11.35
CA SER A 376 -38.13 -0.39 12.21
C SER A 376 -38.98 0.42 13.21
N SER A 377 -40.29 0.17 13.25
CA SER A 377 -41.25 0.85 14.11
C SER A 377 -42.28 -0.12 14.70
N THR A 378 -42.86 0.21 15.85
CA THR A 378 -43.93 -0.56 16.51
C THR A 378 -45.00 0.35 17.08
N TRP A 379 -46.21 -0.18 17.26
CA TRP A 379 -47.29 0.47 18.01
C TRP A 379 -47.10 0.32 19.53
N PHE A 380 -47.64 1.25 20.33
CA PHE A 380 -47.48 1.29 21.79
C PHE A 380 -47.94 0.02 22.51
N SER A 381 -49.01 -0.64 22.03
CA SER A 381 -49.50 -1.87 22.64
C SER A 381 -48.58 -3.10 22.52
N GLY A 382 -47.42 -2.97 21.87
CA GLY A 382 -46.42 -4.04 21.76
C GLY A 382 -46.89 -5.23 20.92
N LYS A 383 -46.22 -6.37 21.05
CA LYS A 383 -46.55 -7.61 20.29
C LYS A 383 -46.49 -7.48 18.76
N ARG A 384 -45.77 -6.49 18.23
CA ARG A 384 -45.31 -6.52 16.83
C ARG A 384 -44.16 -7.51 16.72
N THR A 385 -44.16 -8.38 15.70
CA THR A 385 -43.04 -9.29 15.44
C THR A 385 -41.96 -8.53 14.69
N ILE A 386 -40.76 -8.45 15.27
CA ILE A 386 -39.61 -7.75 14.71
C ILE A 386 -38.54 -8.78 14.33
N THR A 387 -38.01 -8.66 13.12
CA THR A 387 -36.83 -9.40 12.68
C THR A 387 -35.60 -8.52 12.84
N VAL A 388 -34.67 -8.94 13.70
CA VAL A 388 -33.33 -8.35 13.79
C VAL A 388 -32.45 -9.04 12.76
N PHE A 389 -31.80 -8.29 11.87
CA PHE A 389 -30.80 -8.81 10.93
C PHE A 389 -29.40 -8.36 11.32
N GLY A 390 -28.42 -9.23 11.11
CA GLY A 390 -27.08 -9.03 11.65
C GLY A 390 -26.08 -10.12 11.28
N SER A 391 -25.10 -10.34 12.17
CA SER A 391 -24.20 -11.48 12.11
C SER A 391 -24.04 -12.13 13.49
N HIS A 392 -23.80 -13.44 13.52
CA HIS A 392 -23.62 -14.27 14.72
C HIS A 392 -24.77 -14.19 15.74
N LEU A 393 -25.99 -13.87 15.29
CA LEU A 393 -27.15 -13.64 16.17
C LEU A 393 -27.62 -14.91 16.92
N ASP A 394 -27.12 -16.08 16.53
CA ASP A 394 -27.20 -17.35 17.25
C ASP A 394 -26.52 -17.34 18.63
N PHE A 395 -25.67 -16.35 18.93
CA PHE A 395 -25.07 -16.16 20.25
C PHE A 395 -25.91 -15.32 21.23
N VAL A 396 -27.06 -14.77 20.81
CA VAL A 396 -27.90 -13.90 21.64
C VAL A 396 -28.74 -14.74 22.61
N GLU A 397 -28.62 -14.47 23.91
CA GLU A 397 -29.35 -15.18 24.98
C GLU A 397 -30.70 -14.50 25.31
N GLY A 398 -30.86 -13.23 24.95
CA GLY A 398 -32.08 -12.45 25.16
C GLY A 398 -31.98 -11.05 24.55
N VAL A 399 -33.13 -10.43 24.30
CA VAL A 399 -33.27 -9.09 23.73
C VAL A 399 -34.08 -8.23 24.72
N PHE A 400 -33.72 -6.97 24.91
CA PHE A 400 -34.51 -6.04 25.73
C PHE A 400 -34.45 -4.60 25.20
N HIS A 401 -35.40 -3.76 25.63
CA HIS A 401 -35.53 -2.37 25.17
C HIS A 401 -35.16 -1.37 26.27
N SER A 402 -34.66 -0.19 25.86
CA SER A 402 -34.23 0.88 26.78
C SER A 402 -35.33 1.38 27.74
N HIS A 403 -36.60 1.30 27.34
CA HIS A 403 -37.73 1.74 28.16
C HIS A 403 -38.19 0.70 29.20
N ASN A 404 -37.90 -0.59 28.96
CA ASN A 404 -38.19 -1.67 29.90
C ASN A 404 -37.01 -2.66 30.00
N PRO A 405 -35.87 -2.27 30.62
CA PRO A 405 -34.69 -3.11 30.72
C PRO A 405 -34.82 -4.28 31.72
N ARG A 406 -35.99 -4.45 32.35
CA ARG A 406 -36.30 -5.59 33.23
C ARG A 406 -36.90 -6.77 32.47
N GLU A 407 -37.52 -6.52 31.32
CA GLU A 407 -38.15 -7.55 30.48
C GLU A 407 -37.14 -8.06 29.45
N VAL A 408 -36.46 -9.15 29.79
CA VAL A 408 -35.57 -9.87 28.86
C VAL A 408 -36.40 -10.84 28.03
N ILE A 409 -36.62 -10.50 26.77
CA ILE A 409 -37.41 -11.26 25.81
C ILE A 409 -36.52 -12.33 25.18
N PHE A 410 -36.94 -13.59 25.26
CA PHE A 410 -36.24 -14.68 24.59
C PHE A 410 -36.58 -14.70 23.08
N PRO A 411 -35.58 -14.60 22.18
CA PRO A 411 -35.83 -14.58 20.75
C PRO A 411 -36.26 -15.96 20.22
N ARG A 412 -37.06 -15.95 19.15
CA ARG A 412 -37.57 -17.11 18.41
C ARG A 412 -36.93 -17.15 17.01
N ASN A 413 -36.94 -18.32 16.37
CA ASN A 413 -36.41 -18.52 15.02
C ASN A 413 -35.01 -17.93 14.84
N ILE A 414 -34.09 -18.29 15.73
CA ILE A 414 -32.74 -17.73 15.79
C ILE A 414 -31.86 -18.41 14.72
N SER A 415 -31.17 -17.61 13.91
CA SER A 415 -30.09 -18.03 13.01
C SER A 415 -28.88 -17.11 13.18
N SER A 416 -27.78 -17.42 12.50
CA SER A 416 -26.60 -16.55 12.51
C SER A 416 -26.78 -15.22 11.75
N GLN A 417 -27.82 -15.09 10.92
CA GLN A 417 -28.09 -13.89 10.12
C GLN A 417 -29.28 -13.08 10.64
N ASN A 418 -30.24 -13.72 11.30
CA ASN A 418 -31.42 -13.07 11.84
C ASN A 418 -31.95 -13.74 13.12
N LEU A 419 -32.72 -12.99 13.91
CA LEU A 419 -33.57 -13.53 14.96
C LEU A 419 -34.92 -12.80 14.95
N THR A 420 -35.96 -13.42 15.48
CA THR A 420 -37.30 -12.79 15.59
C THR A 420 -37.72 -12.66 17.05
N TYR A 421 -38.42 -11.59 17.40
CA TYR A 421 -38.99 -11.43 18.74
C TYR A 421 -40.24 -10.53 18.72
N GLU A 422 -41.04 -10.58 19.79
CA GLU A 422 -42.22 -9.73 19.98
C GLU A 422 -41.84 -8.48 20.78
N THR A 423 -42.29 -7.28 20.38
CA THR A 423 -42.03 -6.05 21.14
C THR A 423 -42.69 -6.05 22.52
N ALA A 424 -41.96 -5.52 23.52
CA ALA A 424 -42.54 -5.11 24.80
C ALA A 424 -43.58 -4.00 24.58
N ALA A 425 -44.59 -3.95 25.46
CA ALA A 425 -45.59 -2.89 25.46
C ALA A 425 -45.07 -1.62 26.16
N ALA A 426 -45.45 -0.45 25.64
CA ALA A 426 -45.06 0.85 26.17
C ALA A 426 -46.26 1.55 26.82
N GLU A 427 -46.33 1.51 28.16
CA GLU A 427 -47.39 2.17 28.91
C GLU A 427 -47.16 3.69 29.04
N ASN A 428 -48.27 4.44 29.20
CA ASN A 428 -48.30 5.85 29.61
C ASN A 428 -47.60 6.90 28.72
N THR A 429 -47.34 6.64 27.44
CA THR A 429 -46.82 7.63 26.48
C THR A 429 -47.91 8.28 25.62
N ARG A 430 -47.85 9.60 25.42
CA ARG A 430 -48.81 10.39 24.60
C ARG A 430 -48.29 10.79 23.22
N SER A 431 -47.01 10.53 22.94
CA SER A 431 -46.32 10.92 21.70
C SER A 431 -45.29 9.87 21.35
N ALA A 432 -44.95 9.75 20.06
CA ALA A 432 -43.97 8.78 19.60
C ALA A 432 -42.59 9.00 20.25
N PHE A 433 -41.84 7.91 20.49
CA PHE A 433 -40.53 7.95 21.15
C PHE A 433 -39.58 6.87 20.63
N ILE A 434 -38.28 7.10 20.77
CA ILE A 434 -37.23 6.16 20.34
C ILE A 434 -36.81 5.29 21.53
N SER A 435 -36.62 3.98 21.30
CA SER A 435 -36.08 3.07 22.31
C SER A 435 -34.99 2.18 21.73
N SER A 436 -33.79 2.24 22.32
CA SER A 436 -32.66 1.41 21.90
C SER A 436 -32.89 -0.06 22.22
N VAL A 437 -32.53 -0.94 21.28
CA VAL A 437 -32.58 -2.40 21.46
C VAL A 437 -31.20 -2.89 21.94
N PHE A 438 -31.20 -3.75 22.94
CA PHE A 438 -30.00 -4.38 23.50
C PHE A 438 -30.04 -5.91 23.32
N LEU A 439 -28.88 -6.49 23.02
CA LEU A 439 -28.66 -7.92 22.85
C LEU A 439 -27.80 -8.42 24.02
N LYS A 440 -28.30 -9.40 24.78
CA LYS A 440 -27.56 -10.04 25.88
C LYS A 440 -26.76 -11.24 25.35
N VAL A 441 -25.47 -11.31 25.66
CA VAL A 441 -24.54 -12.33 25.15
C VAL A 441 -23.66 -12.82 26.29
N ALA A 442 -23.92 -14.03 26.80
CA ALA A 442 -23.40 -14.50 28.08
C ALA A 442 -23.60 -13.44 29.20
N ASN A 443 -22.51 -12.84 29.69
CA ASN A 443 -22.54 -11.82 30.74
C ASN A 443 -22.49 -10.38 30.21
N GLU A 444 -22.39 -10.20 28.89
CA GLU A 444 -22.23 -8.90 28.23
C GLU A 444 -23.55 -8.38 27.65
N THR A 445 -23.61 -7.06 27.45
CA THR A 445 -24.75 -6.35 26.87
C THR A 445 -24.29 -5.50 25.70
N LEU A 446 -24.81 -5.77 24.51
CA LEU A 446 -24.44 -5.10 23.27
C LEU A 446 -25.59 -4.22 22.77
N VAL A 447 -25.29 -3.02 22.29
CA VAL A 447 -26.29 -2.08 21.77
C VAL A 447 -26.52 -2.35 20.28
N CYS A 448 -27.78 -2.49 19.86
CA CYS A 448 -28.12 -2.43 18.44
C CYS A 448 -28.11 -0.97 17.98
N SER A 449 -27.39 -0.66 16.89
CA SER A 449 -27.22 0.72 16.40
C SER A 449 -28.42 1.29 15.65
N THR A 450 -29.53 0.55 15.51
CA THR A 450 -30.73 1.02 14.79
C THR A 450 -31.63 1.87 15.70
N SER A 451 -32.02 3.05 15.25
CA SER A 451 -33.14 3.79 15.84
C SER A 451 -34.44 3.01 15.65
N PHE A 452 -35.09 2.62 16.75
CA PHE A 452 -36.34 1.87 16.75
C PHE A 452 -37.42 2.68 17.46
N THR A 453 -38.53 2.96 16.76
CA THR A 453 -39.50 3.98 17.18
C THR A 453 -40.86 3.38 17.55
N TYR A 454 -41.35 3.76 18.73
CA TYR A 454 -42.69 3.46 19.21
C TYR A 454 -43.66 4.59 18.81
N TYR A 455 -44.78 4.25 18.17
CA TYR A 455 -45.85 5.16 17.74
C TYR A 455 -47.21 4.78 18.38
N PRO A 456 -48.22 5.67 18.36
CA PRO A 456 -49.59 5.33 18.74
C PRO A 456 -50.15 4.11 17.98
N ASP A 457 -51.11 3.42 18.59
CA ASP A 457 -51.84 2.30 17.96
C ASP A 457 -52.58 2.79 16.67
N PRO A 458 -52.59 2.01 15.57
CA PRO A 458 -53.10 2.47 14.25
C PRO A 458 -54.63 2.62 14.18
N GLU A 459 -55.09 3.60 13.40
CA GLU A 459 -56.52 3.95 13.23
C GLU A 459 -57.05 3.60 11.82
N PHE A 460 -58.28 3.07 11.77
CA PHE A 460 -59.00 2.76 10.51
C PHE A 460 -60.24 3.65 10.37
N ILE A 461 -60.46 4.21 9.17
CA ILE A 461 -61.43 5.31 8.94
C ILE A 461 -62.79 4.80 8.46
N THR A 462 -62.80 3.93 7.45
CA THR A 462 -64.02 3.39 6.84
C THR A 462 -63.70 2.17 5.97
N PHE A 463 -64.73 1.49 5.46
CA PHE A 463 -64.56 0.42 4.48
C PHE A 463 -65.62 0.50 3.38
N THR A 464 -65.30 -0.07 2.22
CA THR A 464 -66.25 -0.33 1.13
C THR A 464 -66.36 -1.83 0.87
N SER A 465 -67.50 -2.26 0.34
CA SER A 465 -67.80 -3.64 0.00
C SER A 465 -68.35 -3.72 -1.43
N THR A 466 -67.71 -4.53 -2.28
CA THR A 466 -68.09 -4.72 -3.69
C THR A 466 -68.21 -6.21 -4.02
N LYS A 467 -69.37 -6.63 -4.54
CA LYS A 467 -69.63 -8.04 -4.87
C LYS A 467 -69.15 -8.33 -6.29
N THR A 468 -68.23 -9.29 -6.42
CA THR A 468 -67.63 -9.73 -7.69
C THR A 468 -67.94 -11.21 -7.87
N GLY A 469 -69.08 -11.52 -8.50
CA GLY A 469 -69.60 -12.89 -8.62
C GLY A 469 -69.94 -13.51 -7.25
N ASN A 470 -69.31 -14.65 -6.93
CA ASN A 470 -69.48 -15.40 -5.68
C ASN A 470 -68.50 -14.99 -4.56
N GLU A 471 -67.78 -13.89 -4.74
CA GLU A 471 -66.80 -13.37 -3.80
C GLU A 471 -67.08 -11.88 -3.52
N VAL A 472 -66.83 -11.42 -2.29
CA VAL A 472 -66.95 -10.00 -1.92
C VAL A 472 -65.55 -9.45 -1.67
N LEU A 473 -65.20 -8.38 -2.39
CA LEU A 473 -64.01 -7.59 -2.13
C LEU A 473 -64.35 -6.51 -1.09
N ILE A 474 -63.49 -6.42 -0.09
CA ILE A 474 -63.53 -5.43 0.98
C ILE A 474 -62.29 -4.54 0.81
N SER A 475 -62.48 -3.23 0.81
CA SER A 475 -61.38 -2.26 0.80
C SER A 475 -61.47 -1.40 2.07
N LEU A 476 -60.48 -1.56 2.94
CA LEU A 476 -60.32 -0.84 4.21
C LEU A 476 -59.48 0.42 4.00
N GLN A 477 -59.96 1.58 4.43
CA GLN A 477 -59.17 2.81 4.45
C GLN A 477 -58.51 2.98 5.83
N LYS A 478 -57.18 2.96 5.87
CA LYS A 478 -56.38 3.29 7.08
C LYS A 478 -56.09 4.80 7.13
N LYS A 479 -55.86 5.34 8.33
CA LYS A 479 -55.33 6.69 8.54
C LYS A 479 -53.85 6.76 8.14
N GLU A 480 -53.42 7.93 7.69
CA GLU A 480 -52.00 8.20 7.40
C GLU A 480 -51.21 8.27 8.73
N ASP A 481 -50.20 7.42 8.86
CA ASP A 481 -49.28 7.33 10.00
C ASP A 481 -47.94 6.70 9.55
N GLU A 482 -46.95 6.66 10.44
CA GLU A 482 -45.59 6.15 10.18
C GLU A 482 -45.44 4.65 10.52
N LEU A 483 -46.55 3.92 10.67
CA LEU A 483 -46.55 2.46 10.83
C LEU A 483 -46.79 1.83 9.46
N ASP A 484 -45.72 1.69 8.66
CA ASP A 484 -45.78 0.89 7.44
C ASP A 484 -46.16 -0.55 7.81
N MET A 485 -47.41 -0.88 7.50
CA MET A 485 -48.10 -2.06 7.98
C MET A 485 -48.39 -2.96 6.79
N THR A 486 -48.08 -4.24 6.95
CA THR A 486 -48.21 -5.25 5.90
C THR A 486 -49.54 -5.98 6.01
N PRO A 487 -50.12 -6.49 4.90
CA PRO A 487 -51.35 -7.29 4.96
C PRO A 487 -51.24 -8.56 5.82
N ALA A 488 -50.03 -9.05 6.09
CA ALA A 488 -49.77 -10.22 6.94
C ALA A 488 -49.88 -9.93 8.45
N GLU A 489 -49.80 -8.66 8.86
CA GLU A 489 -49.95 -8.24 10.26
C GLU A 489 -51.41 -7.98 10.67
N LEU A 490 -52.33 -8.12 9.70
CA LEU A 490 -53.76 -7.89 9.86
C LEU A 490 -54.55 -9.18 9.67
N SER A 491 -55.52 -9.41 10.55
CA SER A 491 -56.58 -10.39 10.36
C SER A 491 -57.93 -9.67 10.37
N VAL A 492 -58.78 -9.93 9.38
CA VAL A 492 -60.03 -9.19 9.17
C VAL A 492 -61.20 -10.16 9.01
N TRP A 493 -62.33 -9.82 9.61
CA TRP A 493 -63.59 -10.56 9.45
C TRP A 493 -64.73 -9.58 9.13
N GLY A 494 -65.54 -9.90 8.12
CA GLY A 494 -66.83 -9.24 7.91
C GLY A 494 -67.87 -9.80 8.86
N VAL A 495 -68.65 -8.95 9.53
CA VAL A 495 -69.70 -9.38 10.47
C VAL A 495 -71.07 -9.00 9.94
N GLN A 496 -71.96 -9.98 9.88
CA GLN A 496 -73.35 -9.81 9.45
C GLN A 496 -74.25 -10.75 10.27
N ASP A 497 -75.26 -10.18 10.93
CA ASP A 497 -76.29 -10.92 11.70
C ASP A 497 -75.67 -11.93 12.70
N GLY A 498 -74.67 -11.47 13.45
CA GLY A 498 -73.93 -12.25 14.45
C GLY A 498 -72.92 -13.26 13.90
N LYS A 499 -72.87 -13.49 12.57
CA LYS A 499 -71.93 -14.41 11.93
C LYS A 499 -70.69 -13.67 11.44
N GLN A 500 -69.52 -14.21 11.78
CA GLN A 500 -68.21 -13.73 11.32
C GLN A 500 -67.78 -14.48 10.05
N TYR A 501 -67.30 -13.75 9.06
CA TYR A 501 -66.83 -14.27 7.77
C TYR A 501 -65.36 -13.85 7.57
N PRO A 502 -64.38 -14.78 7.60
CA PRO A 502 -62.97 -14.44 7.50
C PRO A 502 -62.62 -13.88 6.11
N CYS A 503 -61.82 -12.81 6.10
CA CYS A 503 -61.38 -12.10 4.91
C CYS A 503 -59.95 -12.52 4.56
N ILE A 504 -59.73 -13.00 3.33
CA ILE A 504 -58.40 -13.37 2.83
C ILE A 504 -57.75 -12.10 2.27
N MET A 505 -56.67 -11.63 2.91
CA MET A 505 -55.95 -10.42 2.50
C MET A 505 -55.37 -10.54 1.08
N LYS A 506 -55.25 -9.41 0.39
CA LYS A 506 -54.61 -9.26 -0.94
C LYS A 506 -53.50 -8.21 -0.88
N ASP A 507 -52.75 -8.11 -1.97
CA ASP A 507 -51.65 -7.15 -2.13
C ASP A 507 -52.11 -5.67 -2.00
N LYS A 508 -51.19 -4.83 -1.53
CA LYS A 508 -51.41 -3.41 -1.17
C LYS A 508 -51.44 -2.52 -2.43
N GLU A 509 -52.58 -1.86 -2.69
CA GLU A 509 -52.70 -0.86 -3.76
C GLU A 509 -52.39 0.54 -3.24
N THR A 510 -51.15 1.01 -3.44
CA THR A 510 -50.70 2.32 -2.95
C THR A 510 -51.05 3.44 -3.93
N ASN A 511 -51.99 4.33 -3.57
CA ASN A 511 -52.29 5.56 -4.32
C ASN A 511 -51.99 6.81 -3.46
N LYS A 512 -51.64 7.93 -4.10
CA LYS A 512 -50.68 8.95 -3.59
C LYS A 512 -51.16 9.88 -2.45
N LYS A 513 -52.02 9.43 -1.52
CA LYS A 513 -52.26 10.05 -0.20
C LYS A 513 -53.14 9.26 0.79
N THR A 514 -53.45 7.99 0.53
CA THR A 514 -54.28 7.17 1.43
C THR A 514 -53.94 5.69 1.28
N GLU A 515 -53.80 4.99 2.40
CA GLU A 515 -53.56 3.54 2.41
C GLU A 515 -54.86 2.74 2.37
N PHE A 516 -54.92 1.80 1.43
CA PHE A 516 -56.03 0.86 1.28
C PHE A 516 -55.57 -0.58 1.45
N PHE A 517 -56.22 -1.32 2.37
CA PHE A 517 -56.01 -2.75 2.55
C PHE A 517 -57.18 -3.51 1.92
N ASN A 518 -56.88 -4.23 0.84
CA ASN A 518 -57.85 -5.03 0.11
C ASN A 518 -57.88 -6.46 0.68
N CYS A 519 -59.07 -7.01 0.94
CA CYS A 519 -59.26 -8.40 1.34
C CYS A 519 -60.53 -8.99 0.72
N GLN A 520 -60.63 -10.32 0.64
CA GLN A 520 -61.69 -11.01 -0.08
C GLN A 520 -62.36 -12.11 0.76
N ILE A 521 -63.69 -12.05 0.85
CA ILE A 521 -64.53 -13.07 1.48
C ILE A 521 -65.11 -13.95 0.36
N LYS A 522 -64.78 -15.25 0.39
CA LYS A 522 -65.20 -16.23 -0.63
C LYS A 522 -66.44 -17.01 -0.19
N LYS A 523 -67.28 -17.44 -1.14
CA LYS A 523 -68.48 -18.28 -0.91
C LYS A 523 -69.49 -17.67 0.08
N THR A 524 -69.93 -16.44 -0.15
CA THR A 524 -71.02 -15.84 0.63
C THR A 524 -72.14 -15.27 -0.24
N ALA A 525 -73.39 -15.45 0.19
CA ALA A 525 -74.55 -14.81 -0.41
C ALA A 525 -74.63 -13.31 -0.07
N VAL A 526 -74.14 -12.96 1.13
CA VAL A 526 -74.13 -11.62 1.73
C VAL A 526 -73.38 -10.63 0.83
N SER A 527 -73.97 -9.46 0.58
CA SER A 527 -73.38 -8.41 -0.29
C SER A 527 -72.99 -7.13 0.45
N LYS A 528 -73.31 -7.01 1.73
CA LYS A 528 -72.97 -5.89 2.63
C LYS A 528 -72.77 -6.46 4.03
N PHE A 529 -71.89 -5.86 4.82
CA PHE A 529 -71.63 -6.25 6.22
C PHE A 529 -72.00 -5.09 7.14
N GLN A 530 -72.58 -5.38 8.31
CA GLN A 530 -72.91 -4.36 9.31
C GLN A 530 -71.64 -3.63 9.79
N HIS A 531 -70.60 -4.41 10.09
CA HIS A 531 -69.29 -3.92 10.51
C HIS A 531 -68.19 -4.91 10.12
N LEU A 532 -66.93 -4.45 10.15
CA LEU A 532 -65.75 -5.30 10.08
C LEU A 532 -65.11 -5.41 11.48
N MET A 533 -64.57 -6.59 11.80
CA MET A 533 -63.62 -6.78 12.89
C MET A 533 -62.20 -6.84 12.33
N ILE A 534 -61.25 -6.18 13.00
CA ILE A 534 -59.84 -6.07 12.57
C ILE A 534 -58.95 -6.42 13.78
N LYS A 535 -58.05 -7.40 13.66
CA LYS A 535 -57.03 -7.74 14.67
C LYS A 535 -55.62 -7.42 14.15
N TYR A 536 -54.78 -6.82 15.01
CA TYR A 536 -53.32 -6.71 14.84
C TYR A 536 -52.64 -6.90 16.20
N GLY A 537 -51.50 -7.61 16.23
CA GLY A 537 -50.90 -8.06 17.50
C GLY A 537 -51.95 -8.78 18.35
N ASP A 538 -52.23 -8.26 19.55
CA ASP A 538 -53.33 -8.68 20.43
C ASP A 538 -54.52 -7.70 20.52
N LYS A 539 -54.49 -6.58 19.79
CA LYS A 539 -55.61 -5.61 19.72
C LYS A 539 -56.67 -6.06 18.71
N THR A 540 -57.94 -5.82 19.01
CA THR A 540 -59.08 -6.02 18.10
C THR A 540 -59.96 -4.77 18.06
N LEU A 541 -60.38 -4.34 16.86
CA LEU A 541 -61.20 -3.15 16.58
C LEU A 541 -62.45 -3.49 15.75
N THR A 542 -63.45 -2.61 15.74
CA THR A 542 -64.69 -2.72 14.95
C THR A 542 -64.98 -1.45 14.14
N LEU A 543 -65.37 -1.59 12.86
CA LEU A 543 -65.50 -0.47 11.91
C LEU A 543 -66.84 -0.49 11.12
N LEU A 544 -67.42 0.69 10.86
CA LEU A 544 -68.77 0.88 10.26
C LEU A 544 -68.73 1.58 8.88
N GLN A 545 -69.76 1.36 8.03
CA GLN A 545 -69.82 1.84 6.63
C GLN A 545 -70.59 3.18 6.46
N LYS A 546 -70.18 4.02 5.49
CA LYS A 546 -70.88 5.24 5.02
C LYS A 546 -71.16 5.21 3.50
N SER A 547 -72.07 6.06 3.00
CA SER A 547 -72.64 5.97 1.63
C SER A 547 -72.68 7.30 0.82
N PRO A 548 -72.30 7.32 -0.47
CA PRO A 548 -72.43 8.47 -1.39
C PRO A 548 -73.41 8.24 -2.58
N GLN A 549 -73.59 9.25 -3.47
CA GLN A 549 -74.51 9.28 -4.64
C GLN A 549 -73.81 9.70 -5.97
N VAL A 550 -74.44 9.48 -7.14
CA VAL A 550 -73.96 9.64 -8.57
C VAL A 550 -75.20 9.78 -9.52
N PRO A 551 -75.19 10.27 -10.80
CA PRO A 551 -74.26 10.06 -11.98
C PRO A 551 -73.75 11.39 -12.66
N PHE A 552 -73.04 11.54 -13.82
CA PHE A 552 -72.78 10.80 -15.10
C PHE A 552 -73.85 11.05 -16.22
N LEU A 553 -73.63 11.35 -17.53
CA LEU A 553 -72.49 11.73 -18.43
C LEU A 553 -73.08 12.30 -19.79
N MET A 554 -72.26 12.61 -20.83
CA MET A 554 -72.58 12.83 -22.29
C MET A 554 -73.18 14.20 -22.70
N LEU A 555 -73.10 14.78 -23.93
CA LEU A 555 -72.32 14.65 -25.20
C LEU A 555 -71.96 16.10 -25.66
N LEU A 556 -71.01 16.43 -26.56
CA LEU A 556 -70.04 15.71 -27.42
C LEU A 556 -70.45 15.23 -28.85
N VAL A 557 -71.12 16.05 -29.68
CA VAL A 557 -71.01 15.98 -31.17
C VAL A 557 -71.13 17.39 -31.81
N LEU A 558 -70.01 17.98 -32.25
CA LEU A 558 -69.98 18.99 -33.34
C LEU A 558 -68.55 19.18 -33.91
N LEU A 559 -67.89 18.04 -34.17
CA LEU A 559 -66.74 17.93 -35.07
C LEU A 559 -67.27 18.26 -36.51
N LEU A 560 -66.50 18.73 -37.50
CA LEU A 560 -65.27 18.12 -37.99
C LEU A 560 -64.25 19.12 -38.59
N ILE A 561 -64.64 20.34 -38.95
CA ILE A 561 -63.76 21.30 -39.65
C ILE A 561 -62.48 21.67 -38.86
N PRO A 562 -62.52 22.03 -37.55
CA PRO A 562 -61.29 22.32 -36.82
C PRO A 562 -60.38 21.09 -36.66
N VAL A 563 -60.90 19.86 -36.80
CA VAL A 563 -60.15 18.62 -36.59
C VAL A 563 -58.99 18.49 -37.58
N ILE A 564 -59.16 18.89 -38.84
CA ILE A 564 -58.09 18.72 -39.85
C ILE A 564 -56.92 19.67 -39.57
N ILE A 565 -57.21 20.96 -39.31
CA ILE A 565 -56.19 21.94 -38.91
C ILE A 565 -55.55 21.52 -37.58
N VAL A 566 -56.35 21.10 -36.60
CA VAL A 566 -55.86 20.61 -35.31
C VAL A 566 -55.02 19.34 -35.48
N VAL A 567 -55.34 18.42 -36.39
CA VAL A 567 -54.52 17.22 -36.66
C VAL A 567 -53.21 17.59 -37.35
N VAL A 568 -53.18 18.49 -38.33
CA VAL A 568 -51.92 18.95 -38.94
C VAL A 568 -51.07 19.70 -37.91
N VAL A 569 -51.67 20.59 -37.13
CA VAL A 569 -50.99 21.33 -36.05
C VAL A 569 -50.58 20.41 -34.90
N ILE A 570 -51.33 19.35 -34.58
CA ILE A 570 -50.95 18.32 -33.60
C ILE A 570 -49.86 17.41 -34.16
N VAL A 571 -49.86 17.04 -35.44
CA VAL A 571 -48.78 16.24 -36.05
C VAL A 571 -47.50 17.07 -36.13
N TYR A 572 -47.58 18.34 -36.56
CA TYR A 572 -46.43 19.23 -36.56
C TYR A 572 -45.95 19.53 -35.13
N ARG A 573 -46.85 19.88 -34.19
CA ARG A 573 -46.48 20.05 -32.76
C ARG A 573 -46.07 18.75 -32.09
N ASN A 574 -46.48 17.56 -32.53
CA ASN A 574 -46.03 16.29 -31.96
C ASN A 574 -44.73 15.81 -32.61
N GLN A 575 -44.45 16.13 -33.88
CA GLN A 575 -43.12 15.95 -34.44
C GLN A 575 -42.15 16.93 -33.83
N GLN A 576 -42.51 18.22 -33.72
CA GLN A 576 -41.71 19.24 -33.03
C GLN A 576 -41.55 18.86 -31.55
N LYS A 577 -42.60 18.49 -30.81
CA LYS A 577 -42.46 17.98 -29.42
C LYS A 577 -41.67 16.67 -29.35
N LYS A 578 -41.74 15.75 -30.32
CA LYS A 578 -40.88 14.55 -30.34
C LYS A 578 -39.43 14.90 -30.66
N LEU A 579 -39.18 15.90 -31.50
CA LEU A 579 -37.84 16.36 -31.86
C LEU A 579 -37.24 17.16 -30.69
N THR A 580 -37.96 18.12 -30.14
CA THR A 580 -37.60 18.83 -28.90
C THR A 580 -37.52 17.88 -27.71
N ALA A 581 -38.36 16.86 -27.55
CA ALA A 581 -38.19 15.88 -26.46
C ALA A 581 -37.02 14.92 -26.71
N ARG A 582 -36.68 14.58 -27.96
CA ARG A 582 -35.44 13.84 -28.29
C ARG A 582 -34.19 14.70 -28.09
N MET A 583 -34.28 16.00 -28.38
CA MET A 583 -33.18 16.95 -28.25
C MET A 583 -32.98 17.36 -26.78
N ASN A 584 -34.07 17.57 -26.03
CA ASN A 584 -34.06 17.74 -24.58
C ASN A 584 -33.56 16.47 -23.90
N ARG A 585 -34.02 15.26 -24.28
CA ARG A 585 -33.41 14.03 -23.76
C ARG A 585 -31.92 13.96 -24.06
N ARG A 586 -31.48 14.13 -25.31
CA ARG A 586 -30.05 14.21 -25.64
C ARG A 586 -29.29 15.31 -24.87
N MET A 587 -29.97 16.38 -24.44
CA MET A 587 -29.39 17.44 -23.60
C MET A 587 -29.38 17.06 -22.11
N GLU A 588 -30.39 16.36 -21.61
CA GLU A 588 -30.53 15.80 -20.26
C GLU A 588 -29.55 14.64 -20.05
N ASP A 589 -29.43 13.76 -21.04
CA ASP A 589 -28.45 12.69 -21.18
C ASP A 589 -27.04 13.29 -21.18
N LEU A 590 -26.75 14.26 -22.07
CA LEU A 590 -25.45 14.97 -22.11
C LEU A 590 -25.15 15.75 -20.81
N GLU A 591 -26.16 16.36 -20.17
CA GLU A 591 -25.97 17.04 -18.88
C GLU A 591 -25.70 16.02 -17.76
N LEU A 592 -26.35 14.85 -17.79
CA LEU A 592 -26.05 13.74 -16.89
C LEU A 592 -24.63 13.23 -17.11
N ASP A 593 -24.21 13.02 -18.35
CA ASP A 593 -22.86 12.56 -18.72
C ASP A 593 -21.80 13.58 -18.26
N ILE A 594 -21.94 14.85 -18.63
CA ILE A 594 -21.03 15.93 -18.19
C ILE A 594 -21.02 16.06 -16.65
N ARG A 595 -22.17 15.91 -15.99
CA ARG A 595 -22.27 15.95 -14.51
C ARG A 595 -21.61 14.72 -13.88
N ASN A 596 -21.71 13.55 -14.51
CA ASN A 596 -21.06 12.32 -14.09
C ASN A 596 -19.54 12.40 -14.31
N ASP A 597 -19.06 12.92 -15.43
CA ASP A 597 -17.65 13.19 -15.71
C ASP A 597 -17.04 14.17 -14.72
N ILE A 598 -17.70 15.30 -14.46
CA ILE A 598 -17.24 16.29 -13.46
C ILE A 598 -17.24 15.67 -12.07
N ARG A 599 -18.27 14.90 -11.72
CA ARG A 599 -18.37 14.19 -10.43
C ARG A 599 -17.27 13.13 -10.30
N GLN A 600 -17.02 12.35 -11.35
CA GLN A 600 -16.03 11.27 -11.34
C GLN A 600 -14.62 11.84 -11.34
N GLY A 601 -14.31 12.85 -12.15
CA GLY A 601 -13.03 13.56 -12.11
C GLY A 601 -12.77 14.22 -10.74
N PHE A 602 -13.81 14.69 -10.04
CA PHE A 602 -13.68 15.15 -8.65
C PHE A 602 -13.51 14.01 -7.64
N VAL A 603 -14.25 12.90 -7.78
CA VAL A 603 -14.08 11.70 -6.95
C VAL A 603 -12.68 11.12 -7.11
N ASP A 604 -12.19 10.98 -8.34
CA ASP A 604 -10.82 10.58 -8.65
C ASP A 604 -9.83 11.51 -7.94
N LEU A 605 -9.93 12.83 -8.15
CA LEU A 605 -9.05 13.82 -7.51
C LEU A 605 -9.04 13.76 -5.96
N GLN A 606 -10.14 13.31 -5.33
CA GLN A 606 -10.26 13.13 -3.88
C GLN A 606 -9.92 11.72 -3.39
N THR A 607 -9.82 10.72 -4.27
CA THR A 607 -9.61 9.30 -3.93
C THR A 607 -8.40 8.65 -4.62
N GLU A 608 -7.67 9.42 -5.44
CA GLU A 608 -6.39 9.08 -6.07
C GLU A 608 -5.36 8.72 -4.99
N LYS A 609 -5.21 7.42 -4.75
CA LYS A 609 -4.23 6.90 -3.78
C LYS A 609 -2.82 7.00 -4.35
N ALA A 610 -1.86 7.18 -3.46
CA ALA A 610 -0.45 6.91 -3.69
C ALA A 610 -0.16 5.38 -3.76
N ASP A 611 -0.88 4.67 -4.65
CA ASP A 611 -0.63 3.27 -5.00
C ASP A 611 0.47 3.15 -6.09
N LEU A 612 1.29 4.19 -6.25
CA LEU A 612 2.46 4.23 -7.15
C LEU A 612 3.68 3.61 -6.45
N MET A 613 4.54 2.90 -7.18
CA MET A 613 5.62 2.12 -6.58
C MET A 613 6.80 2.98 -6.10
N GLU A 614 6.97 3.12 -4.79
CA GLU A 614 8.16 3.73 -4.17
C GLU A 614 9.36 2.77 -4.07
N ASN A 615 9.12 1.46 -4.01
CA ASN A 615 10.16 0.43 -3.94
C ASN A 615 10.44 -0.19 -5.32
N VAL A 616 11.30 0.46 -6.09
CA VAL A 616 12.04 -0.18 -7.20
C VAL A 616 13.18 -1.03 -6.61
N GLY A 617 13.56 -2.11 -7.28
CA GLY A 617 14.72 -2.94 -6.94
C GLY A 617 16.04 -2.27 -7.36
N ALA A 618 16.84 -2.97 -8.17
CA ALA A 618 17.99 -2.35 -8.81
C ALA A 618 17.53 -1.31 -9.85
N ILE A 619 18.06 -0.09 -9.78
CA ILE A 619 17.82 0.96 -10.78
C ILE A 619 18.69 0.65 -12.02
N PRO A 620 18.12 0.58 -13.24
CA PRO A 620 18.85 0.24 -14.45
C PRO A 620 19.64 1.45 -14.99
N PHE A 621 20.63 1.91 -14.22
CA PHE A 621 21.59 2.93 -14.67
C PHE A 621 22.40 2.43 -15.87
N LEU A 622 22.65 3.32 -16.83
CA LEU A 622 23.63 3.11 -17.88
C LEU A 622 25.06 3.27 -17.34
N ASP A 623 25.99 2.51 -17.92
CA ASP A 623 27.42 2.69 -17.70
C ASP A 623 27.88 4.09 -18.13
N TYR A 624 28.98 4.55 -17.55
CA TYR A 624 29.49 5.90 -17.76
C TYR A 624 29.72 6.23 -19.24
N LYS A 625 30.37 5.34 -20.01
CA LYS A 625 30.59 5.55 -21.45
C LYS A 625 29.29 5.75 -22.23
N HIS A 626 28.22 5.02 -21.88
CA HIS A 626 26.91 5.13 -22.53
C HIS A 626 26.20 6.44 -22.15
N PHE A 627 26.21 6.80 -20.85
CA PHE A 627 25.68 8.06 -20.35
C PHE A 627 26.36 9.27 -21.01
N ALA A 628 27.69 9.30 -20.97
CA ALA A 628 28.50 10.39 -21.50
C ALA A 628 28.30 10.52 -23.01
N SER A 629 28.38 9.41 -23.76
CA SER A 629 28.26 9.43 -25.22
C SER A 629 26.87 9.84 -25.70
N ARG A 630 25.78 9.43 -25.01
CA ARG A 630 24.42 9.90 -25.30
C ARG A 630 24.25 11.41 -25.07
N ILE A 631 24.99 12.00 -24.13
CA ILE A 631 25.01 13.46 -23.91
C ILE A 631 25.92 14.17 -24.92
N PHE A 632 27.06 13.58 -25.28
CA PHE A 632 28.03 14.15 -26.21
C PHE A 632 27.48 14.17 -27.65
N PHE A 633 26.93 13.05 -28.12
CA PHE A 633 26.49 12.85 -29.51
C PHE A 633 24.99 12.46 -29.64
N PRO A 634 24.03 13.25 -29.11
CA PRO A 634 22.60 12.91 -29.08
C PRO A 634 21.89 12.87 -30.45
N GLU A 635 22.60 13.19 -31.54
CA GLU A 635 22.08 13.22 -32.92
C GLU A 635 22.96 12.44 -33.93
N SER A 636 23.88 11.58 -33.46
CA SER A 636 24.83 10.90 -34.36
C SER A 636 25.39 9.61 -33.76
N ASP A 637 24.70 8.51 -34.03
CA ASP A 637 25.14 7.16 -33.66
C ASP A 637 26.47 6.77 -34.35
N SER A 638 26.75 7.34 -35.53
CA SER A 638 28.02 7.16 -36.23
C SER A 638 29.21 7.76 -35.48
N LEU A 639 29.06 8.97 -34.92
CA LEU A 639 30.10 9.56 -34.06
C LEU A 639 30.18 8.84 -32.71
N MET A 640 29.03 8.43 -32.15
CA MET A 640 28.96 7.64 -30.93
C MET A 640 29.76 6.33 -31.06
N THR A 641 29.48 5.52 -32.09
CA THR A 641 30.18 4.26 -32.36
C THR A 641 31.67 4.48 -32.67
N SER A 642 32.04 5.61 -33.30
CA SER A 642 33.44 5.92 -33.59
C SER A 642 34.26 6.36 -32.36
N CYS A 643 33.60 6.82 -31.29
CA CYS A 643 34.22 7.34 -30.08
C CYS A 643 34.15 6.38 -28.87
N ILE A 644 33.44 5.26 -28.96
CA ILE A 644 33.30 4.26 -27.89
C ILE A 644 34.25 3.08 -28.13
N ASN A 645 34.84 2.57 -27.04
CA ASN A 645 35.48 1.26 -27.04
C ASN A 645 34.44 0.18 -26.68
N ASP A 646 33.92 -0.55 -27.68
CA ASP A 646 33.06 -1.72 -27.50
C ASP A 646 33.78 -3.01 -27.88
N ILE A 647 34.24 -3.76 -26.87
CA ILE A 647 34.41 -5.23 -26.81
C ILE A 647 34.84 -5.62 -25.38
N GLY A 648 34.57 -6.85 -24.95
CA GLY A 648 34.60 -7.24 -23.53
C GLY A 648 35.95 -7.73 -22.96
N GLN A 649 36.08 -7.52 -21.64
CA GLN A 649 37.02 -8.11 -20.66
C GLN A 649 38.55 -8.02 -20.89
N ASP A 650 39.08 -8.11 -22.11
CA ASP A 650 40.53 -8.02 -22.39
C ASP A 650 40.89 -6.68 -23.06
N ALA A 651 41.01 -5.63 -22.25
CA ALA A 651 41.32 -4.28 -22.70
C ALA A 651 42.81 -4.11 -23.12
N VAL A 652 43.12 -4.50 -24.36
CA VAL A 652 44.40 -4.16 -25.00
C VAL A 652 44.46 -2.65 -25.22
N LYS A 653 45.46 -1.96 -24.63
CA LYS A 653 45.68 -0.53 -24.90
C LYS A 653 46.00 -0.31 -26.38
N VAL A 654 45.08 0.31 -27.11
CA VAL A 654 45.29 0.76 -28.49
C VAL A 654 46.29 1.91 -28.47
N GLN A 655 47.53 1.64 -28.87
CA GLN A 655 48.57 2.65 -28.98
C GLN A 655 48.22 3.60 -30.13
N LEU A 656 48.15 4.91 -29.87
CA LEU A 656 47.79 5.91 -30.88
C LEU A 656 48.78 5.90 -32.05
N ASP A 657 48.28 5.94 -33.28
CA ASP A 657 49.09 6.12 -34.50
C ASP A 657 49.90 7.43 -34.45
N GLU A 658 51.02 7.47 -35.17
CA GLU A 658 51.92 8.64 -35.23
C GLU A 658 51.19 9.96 -35.58
N CYS A 659 50.24 9.92 -36.52
CA CYS A 659 49.42 11.08 -36.88
C CYS A 659 48.52 11.55 -35.73
N CYS A 660 47.91 10.62 -35.00
CA CYS A 660 47.06 10.90 -33.84
C CYS A 660 47.87 11.39 -32.65
N GLN A 661 49.08 10.85 -32.42
CA GLN A 661 50.02 11.38 -31.43
C GLN A 661 50.45 12.81 -31.75
N GLY A 662 50.78 13.10 -33.01
CA GLY A 662 51.14 14.45 -33.45
C GLY A 662 50.01 15.46 -33.22
N LEU A 663 48.78 15.09 -33.58
CA LEU A 663 47.60 15.93 -33.34
C LEU A 663 47.26 16.06 -31.84
N SER A 664 47.42 15.00 -31.04
CA SER A 664 47.21 15.07 -29.58
C SER A 664 48.16 16.06 -28.92
N ARG A 665 49.45 16.05 -29.29
CA ARG A 665 50.43 17.06 -28.83
C ARG A 665 50.01 18.48 -29.22
N LEU A 666 49.56 18.67 -30.47
CA LEU A 666 49.11 19.97 -30.98
C LEU A 666 47.88 20.50 -30.22
N ILE A 667 46.93 19.63 -29.88
CA ILE A 667 45.72 19.97 -29.10
C ILE A 667 46.04 20.23 -27.61
N GLN A 668 47.14 19.69 -27.09
CA GLN A 668 47.62 19.98 -25.73
C GLN A 668 48.34 21.35 -25.63
N ASP A 669 48.67 22.01 -26.75
CA ASP A 669 49.10 23.41 -26.71
C ASP A 669 47.90 24.36 -26.56
N GLN A 670 47.91 25.15 -25.49
CA GLN A 670 46.81 26.05 -25.14
C GLN A 670 46.63 27.20 -26.14
N LEU A 671 47.70 27.70 -26.75
CA LEU A 671 47.64 28.78 -27.73
C LEU A 671 47.06 28.27 -29.05
N PHE A 672 47.45 27.08 -29.50
CA PHE A 672 46.87 26.40 -30.64
C PHE A 672 45.38 26.15 -30.43
N LEU A 673 45.01 25.46 -29.35
CA LEU A 673 43.62 25.02 -29.16
C LEU A 673 42.65 26.20 -29.02
N THR A 674 43.00 27.23 -28.24
CA THR A 674 42.17 28.44 -28.12
C THR A 674 42.07 29.20 -29.45
N THR A 675 43.18 29.34 -30.18
CA THR A 675 43.20 30.00 -31.49
C THR A 675 42.38 29.23 -32.54
N MET A 676 42.48 27.89 -32.56
CA MET A 676 41.70 27.01 -33.44
C MET A 676 40.20 27.16 -33.18
N VAL A 677 39.78 27.14 -31.91
CA VAL A 677 38.38 27.34 -31.51
C VAL A 677 37.86 28.69 -32.00
N HIS A 678 38.57 29.79 -31.73
CA HIS A 678 38.18 31.13 -32.17
C HIS A 678 38.16 31.27 -33.71
N ALA A 679 39.11 30.67 -34.42
CA ALA A 679 39.18 30.69 -35.88
C ALA A 679 37.97 29.97 -36.53
N LEU A 680 37.54 28.85 -35.94
CA LEU A 680 36.39 28.07 -36.39
C LEU A 680 35.05 28.73 -36.04
N GLU A 681 34.92 29.29 -34.84
CA GLU A 681 33.70 29.99 -34.42
C GLU A 681 33.39 31.25 -35.24
N GLY A 682 34.42 31.91 -35.78
CA GLY A 682 34.27 33.06 -36.66
C GLY A 682 33.70 32.74 -38.06
N GLN A 683 33.68 31.46 -38.47
CA GLN A 683 33.26 31.09 -39.82
C GLN A 683 31.74 31.01 -39.97
N LYS A 684 31.18 31.79 -40.90
CA LYS A 684 29.74 31.78 -41.23
C LYS A 684 29.24 30.43 -41.77
N SER A 685 30.14 29.55 -42.21
CA SER A 685 29.85 28.19 -42.68
C SER A 685 29.89 27.13 -41.57
N PHE A 686 30.20 27.51 -40.33
CA PHE A 686 30.34 26.61 -39.18
C PHE A 686 29.05 26.62 -38.35
N THR A 687 28.25 25.55 -38.46
CA THR A 687 26.89 25.50 -37.91
C THR A 687 26.87 25.21 -36.41
N ILE A 688 25.70 25.36 -35.78
CA ILE A 688 25.50 24.96 -34.37
C ILE A 688 25.76 23.45 -34.19
N LYS A 689 25.46 22.61 -35.20
CA LYS A 689 25.75 21.17 -35.16
C LYS A 689 27.26 20.90 -35.23
N ASP A 690 28.00 21.63 -36.07
CA ASP A 690 29.46 21.55 -36.12
C ASP A 690 30.10 21.99 -34.80
N LYS A 691 29.64 23.13 -34.22
CA LYS A 691 30.07 23.60 -32.89
C LYS A 691 29.84 22.54 -31.81
N CYS A 692 28.67 21.90 -31.80
CA CYS A 692 28.35 20.85 -30.84
C CYS A 692 29.16 19.56 -31.03
N ALA A 693 29.41 19.16 -32.28
CA ALA A 693 30.24 18.01 -32.60
C ALA A 693 31.71 18.24 -32.18
N LEU A 694 32.30 19.37 -32.58
CA LEU A 694 33.69 19.70 -32.25
C LEU A 694 33.93 19.83 -30.75
N ALA A 695 33.02 20.50 -30.01
CA ALA A 695 33.10 20.56 -28.54
C ALA A 695 33.12 19.17 -27.89
N SER A 696 32.39 18.22 -28.47
CA SER A 696 32.26 16.85 -27.95
C SER A 696 33.44 15.96 -28.34
N LEU A 697 33.95 16.10 -29.55
CA LEU A 697 35.21 15.48 -29.98
C LEU A 697 36.40 15.98 -29.16
N LEU A 698 36.46 17.29 -28.86
CA LEU A 698 37.44 17.86 -27.93
C LEU A 698 37.29 17.33 -26.51
N THR A 699 36.05 17.12 -26.04
CA THR A 699 35.81 16.51 -24.71
C THR A 699 36.36 15.09 -24.65
N VAL A 700 36.15 14.28 -25.70
CA VAL A 700 36.66 12.90 -25.76
C VAL A 700 38.18 12.85 -25.92
N ALA A 701 38.75 13.66 -26.82
CA ALA A 701 40.19 13.70 -27.09
C ALA A 701 41.03 14.30 -25.94
N LEU A 702 40.40 14.89 -24.93
CA LEU A 702 41.03 15.41 -23.71
C LEU A 702 40.45 14.77 -22.44
N HIS A 703 39.73 13.65 -22.55
CA HIS A 703 39.06 13.01 -21.40
C HIS A 703 40.06 12.46 -20.38
N SER A 704 41.20 11.96 -20.84
CA SER A 704 42.34 11.54 -20.02
C SER A 704 43.06 12.68 -19.29
N ASN A 705 42.72 13.95 -19.56
CA ASN A 705 43.28 15.12 -18.89
C ASN A 705 42.22 16.21 -18.66
N LEU A 706 41.24 15.91 -17.79
CA LEU A 706 40.18 16.85 -17.42
C LEU A 706 40.71 18.14 -16.77
N SER A 707 41.89 18.08 -16.12
CA SER A 707 42.60 19.25 -15.61
C SER A 707 42.88 20.28 -16.70
N TYR A 708 43.53 19.87 -17.79
CA TYR A 708 43.83 20.73 -18.94
C TYR A 708 42.55 21.19 -19.65
N LEU A 709 41.59 20.28 -19.86
CA LEU A 709 40.29 20.60 -20.47
C LEU A 709 39.55 21.71 -19.68
N THR A 710 39.64 21.69 -18.35
CA THR A 710 39.04 22.72 -17.47
C THR A 710 39.72 24.07 -17.65
N SER A 711 41.06 24.13 -17.64
CA SER A 711 41.80 25.38 -17.85
C SER A 711 41.52 26.00 -19.22
N VAL A 712 41.43 25.20 -20.29
CA VAL A 712 41.05 25.66 -21.63
C VAL A 712 39.60 26.16 -21.65
N MET A 713 38.66 25.43 -21.04
CA MET A 713 37.26 25.84 -20.92
C MET A 713 37.14 27.20 -20.23
N GLU A 714 37.86 27.43 -19.15
CA GLU A 714 37.83 28.72 -18.45
C GLU A 714 38.35 29.88 -19.30
N VAL A 715 39.43 29.68 -20.09
CA VAL A 715 39.94 30.73 -20.99
C VAL A 715 38.88 31.08 -22.02
N LEU A 716 38.30 30.09 -22.69
CA LEU A 716 37.23 30.30 -23.67
C LEU A 716 35.96 30.91 -23.05
N LEU A 717 35.64 30.60 -21.79
CA LEU A 717 34.54 31.23 -21.06
C LEU A 717 34.87 32.69 -20.69
N ARG A 718 36.10 32.99 -20.26
CA ARG A 718 36.57 34.35 -19.99
C ARG A 718 36.48 35.21 -21.26
N ASP A 719 36.93 34.67 -22.40
CA ASP A 719 36.82 35.33 -23.70
C ASP A 719 35.36 35.59 -24.08
N LEU A 720 34.48 34.58 -23.94
CA LEU A 720 33.05 34.71 -24.24
C LEU A 720 32.35 35.74 -23.32
N ILE A 721 32.71 35.78 -22.04
CA ILE A 721 32.20 36.77 -21.07
C ILE A 721 32.66 38.19 -21.46
N GLN A 722 33.94 38.38 -21.79
CA GLN A 722 34.48 39.67 -22.18
C GLN A 722 33.90 40.18 -23.50
N GLN A 723 33.78 39.32 -24.52
CA GLN A 723 33.17 39.69 -25.81
C GLN A 723 31.71 40.14 -25.66
N ASN A 724 30.96 39.52 -24.74
CA ASN A 724 29.55 39.83 -24.49
C ASN A 724 29.33 40.93 -23.42
N SER A 725 30.38 41.42 -22.74
CA SER A 725 30.23 42.37 -21.62
C SER A 725 29.68 43.74 -22.04
N SER A 726 29.81 44.10 -23.32
CA SER A 726 29.24 45.31 -23.93
C SER A 726 27.78 45.17 -24.39
N GLY A 727 27.22 43.95 -24.36
CA GLY A 727 25.87 43.62 -24.78
C GLY A 727 24.84 43.65 -23.64
N GLN A 728 23.95 42.64 -23.59
CA GLN A 728 23.07 42.39 -22.45
C GLN A 728 23.60 41.21 -21.62
N PRO A 729 24.23 41.43 -20.44
CA PRO A 729 24.81 40.33 -19.65
C PRO A 729 23.80 39.25 -19.25
N LYS A 730 22.52 39.61 -19.06
CA LYS A 730 21.41 38.66 -18.75
C LYS A 730 21.04 37.72 -19.91
N LEU A 731 21.69 37.82 -21.08
CA LEU A 731 21.55 36.87 -22.19
C LEU A 731 22.69 35.85 -22.32
N LEU A 732 23.80 36.02 -21.58
CA LEU A 732 24.93 35.10 -21.62
C LEU A 732 24.53 33.67 -21.23
N LEU A 733 25.13 32.67 -21.88
CA LEU A 733 24.89 31.24 -21.70
C LEU A 733 23.45 30.76 -21.98
N ARG A 734 22.54 31.61 -22.49
CA ARG A 734 21.10 31.30 -22.63
C ARG A 734 20.75 30.32 -23.76
N ARG A 735 21.62 30.17 -24.78
CA ARG A 735 21.44 29.30 -25.95
C ARG A 735 22.81 28.79 -26.38
N THR A 736 22.98 27.53 -26.73
CA THR A 736 24.27 27.04 -27.27
C THR A 736 24.53 27.68 -28.64
N GLN A 737 25.41 28.69 -28.67
CA GLN A 737 25.84 29.39 -29.88
C GLN A 737 27.36 29.36 -30.06
N SER A 738 28.10 28.92 -29.04
CA SER A 738 29.55 28.67 -29.02
C SER A 738 29.91 27.20 -28.75
N ILE A 739 31.14 26.82 -29.08
CA ILE A 739 31.77 25.53 -28.76
C ILE A 739 31.89 25.40 -27.23
N VAL A 740 32.37 26.45 -26.55
CA VAL A 740 32.61 26.42 -25.10
C VAL A 740 31.33 26.23 -24.29
N GLU A 741 30.17 26.69 -24.78
CA GLU A 741 28.87 26.42 -24.15
C GLU A 741 28.45 24.94 -24.21
N LYS A 742 28.81 24.21 -25.27
CA LYS A 742 28.63 22.74 -25.32
C LYS A 742 29.69 22.04 -24.50
N LEU A 743 30.94 22.51 -24.53
CA LEU A 743 32.05 21.95 -23.75
C LEU A 743 31.74 22.06 -22.24
N LEU A 744 31.22 23.19 -21.76
CA LEU A 744 30.69 23.36 -20.40
C LEU A 744 29.55 22.39 -20.07
N THR A 745 28.65 22.14 -21.03
CA THR A 745 27.55 21.17 -20.85
C THR A 745 28.10 19.74 -20.70
N ASN A 746 29.14 19.39 -21.47
CA ASN A 746 29.82 18.11 -21.40
C ASN A 746 30.63 17.96 -20.09
N TRP A 747 31.39 18.98 -19.71
CA TRP A 747 32.18 19.03 -18.46
C TRP A 747 31.29 18.91 -17.21
N MET A 748 30.17 19.64 -17.16
CA MET A 748 29.16 19.47 -16.11
C MET A 748 28.63 18.03 -16.05
N SER A 749 28.48 17.37 -17.20
CA SER A 749 27.97 16.00 -17.26
C SER A 749 28.99 14.97 -16.77
N ILE A 750 30.29 15.16 -17.09
CA ILE A 750 31.40 14.39 -16.52
C ILE A 750 31.42 14.56 -15.00
N CYS A 751 31.63 15.80 -14.55
CA CYS A 751 31.95 16.13 -13.16
C CYS A 751 30.75 16.06 -12.20
N LEU A 752 29.53 15.79 -12.69
CA LEU A 752 28.32 15.57 -11.88
C LEU A 752 27.73 14.15 -12.04
N TYR A 753 28.34 13.25 -12.83
CA TYR A 753 27.82 11.88 -12.98
C TYR A 753 27.74 11.12 -11.64
N GLY A 754 28.74 11.27 -10.76
CA GLY A 754 28.72 10.68 -9.41
C GLY A 754 27.52 11.16 -8.58
N PHE A 755 27.36 12.49 -8.45
CA PHE A 755 26.23 13.11 -7.75
C PHE A 755 24.87 12.75 -8.36
N LEU A 756 24.79 12.66 -9.69
CA LEU A 756 23.61 12.18 -10.39
C LEU A 756 23.29 10.72 -10.02
N ARG A 757 24.28 9.83 -10.04
CA ARG A 757 24.09 8.40 -9.74
C ARG A 757 23.72 8.14 -8.29
N GLU A 758 24.37 8.85 -7.36
CA GLU A 758 24.24 8.61 -5.92
C GLU A 758 23.02 9.30 -5.29
N ASN A 759 22.67 10.53 -5.71
CA ASN A 759 21.70 11.36 -5.01
C ASN A 759 20.41 11.61 -5.79
N VAL A 760 20.51 11.86 -7.10
CA VAL A 760 19.39 12.33 -7.92
C VAL A 760 18.72 11.20 -8.71
N GLY A 761 19.50 10.20 -9.14
CA GLY A 761 19.08 9.15 -10.06
C GLY A 761 17.95 8.28 -9.53
N GLN A 762 17.94 7.93 -8.24
CA GLN A 762 16.81 7.24 -7.61
C GLN A 762 15.52 8.07 -7.70
N HIS A 763 15.58 9.35 -7.35
CA HIS A 763 14.43 10.25 -7.39
C HIS A 763 13.92 10.48 -8.83
N LEU A 764 14.84 10.59 -9.80
CA LEU A 764 14.51 10.71 -11.22
C LEU A 764 13.85 9.43 -11.75
N PHE A 765 14.41 8.26 -11.47
CA PHE A 765 13.86 6.98 -11.91
C PHE A 765 12.49 6.71 -11.30
N LEU A 766 12.31 6.99 -10.00
CA LEU A 766 11.01 6.88 -9.33
C LEU A 766 9.99 7.85 -9.93
N MET A 767 10.37 9.09 -10.25
CA MET A 767 9.48 10.05 -10.91
C MET A 767 9.06 9.58 -12.32
N VAL A 768 9.98 9.06 -13.14
CA VAL A 768 9.64 8.50 -14.46
C VAL A 768 8.74 7.26 -14.32
N SER A 769 9.04 6.38 -13.37
CA SER A 769 8.25 5.17 -13.10
C SER A 769 6.83 5.50 -12.63
N ALA A 770 6.70 6.41 -11.67
CA ALA A 770 5.43 6.89 -11.14
C ALA A 770 4.57 7.57 -12.23
N LEU A 771 5.19 8.38 -13.09
CA LEU A 771 4.52 9.02 -14.22
C LEU A 771 4.03 7.99 -15.25
N THR A 772 4.89 7.03 -15.63
CA THR A 772 4.55 5.95 -16.57
C THR A 772 3.43 5.06 -16.02
N GLN A 773 3.51 4.68 -14.74
CA GLN A 773 2.47 3.91 -14.06
C GLN A 773 1.14 4.69 -13.96
N GLN A 774 1.19 6.00 -13.70
CA GLN A 774 -0.01 6.85 -13.65
C GLN A 774 -0.69 6.99 -15.02
N ILE A 775 0.09 7.11 -16.10
CA ILE A 775 -0.43 7.12 -17.48
C ILE A 775 -1.15 5.79 -17.77
N ALA A 776 -0.50 4.66 -17.50
CA ALA A 776 -1.01 3.31 -17.78
C ALA A 776 -2.26 2.89 -16.99
N LYS A 777 -2.68 3.65 -15.97
CA LYS A 777 -3.95 3.45 -15.23
C LYS A 777 -5.20 3.76 -16.05
N GLY A 778 -5.09 4.57 -17.10
CA GLY A 778 -6.24 5.01 -17.91
C GLY A 778 -6.07 4.73 -19.41
N PRO A 779 -7.11 4.97 -20.22
CA PRO A 779 -7.08 4.73 -21.65
C PRO A 779 -5.97 5.55 -22.33
N VAL A 780 -5.27 4.90 -23.26
CA VAL A 780 -4.27 5.49 -24.15
C VAL A 780 -4.62 5.13 -25.59
N ASP A 781 -4.81 6.12 -26.44
CA ASP A 781 -5.02 5.93 -27.87
C ASP A 781 -3.72 5.46 -28.55
N CYS A 782 -3.76 4.32 -29.24
CA CYS A 782 -2.55 3.67 -29.76
C CYS A 782 -1.96 4.36 -31.01
N VAL A 783 -2.77 5.21 -31.67
CA VAL A 783 -2.41 5.87 -32.94
C VAL A 783 -1.88 7.29 -32.72
N THR A 784 -2.36 7.99 -31.70
CA THR A 784 -2.00 9.38 -31.35
C THR A 784 -1.23 9.52 -30.04
N GLU A 785 -0.99 8.41 -29.33
CA GLU A 785 -0.44 8.33 -27.95
C GLU A 785 -1.16 9.22 -26.91
N LYS A 786 -2.39 9.67 -27.18
CA LYS A 786 -3.13 10.51 -26.24
C LYS A 786 -3.69 9.70 -25.08
N ALA A 787 -3.45 10.16 -23.87
CA ALA A 787 -3.83 9.47 -22.64
C ALA A 787 -4.84 10.25 -21.81
N LEU A 788 -5.69 9.55 -21.06
CA LEU A 788 -6.60 10.19 -20.10
C LEU A 788 -5.86 10.83 -18.91
N TYR A 789 -4.79 10.20 -18.44
CA TYR A 789 -3.89 10.74 -17.42
C TYR A 789 -2.60 11.24 -18.07
N THR A 790 -2.30 12.53 -17.89
CA THR A 790 -1.16 13.22 -18.51
C THR A 790 -0.91 14.54 -17.78
N LEU A 791 0.29 15.11 -17.92
CA LEU A 791 0.61 16.47 -17.45
C LEU A 791 0.49 17.53 -18.55
N SER A 792 0.34 17.13 -19.82
CA SER A 792 0.28 18.04 -20.96
C SER A 792 -1.10 18.04 -21.63
N GLU A 793 -1.60 19.25 -21.92
CA GLU A 793 -2.91 19.50 -22.51
C GLU A 793 -3.01 19.10 -24.00
N ASP A 794 -1.87 18.97 -24.69
CA ASP A 794 -1.80 18.57 -26.10
C ASP A 794 -1.99 17.06 -26.26
N TRP A 795 -1.49 16.29 -25.28
CA TRP A 795 -1.56 14.83 -25.19
C TRP A 795 -2.79 14.31 -24.42
N LEU A 796 -3.72 15.19 -24.04
CA LEU A 796 -4.91 14.82 -23.27
C LEU A 796 -5.95 14.15 -24.15
N LEU A 797 -6.38 12.94 -23.78
CA LEU A 797 -7.49 12.23 -24.42
C LEU A 797 -8.84 12.81 -23.93
N TRP A 798 -9.34 13.82 -24.64
CA TRP A 798 -10.64 14.47 -24.37
C TRP A 798 -11.84 13.76 -25.02
N GLN A 799 -11.63 12.54 -25.54
CA GLN A 799 -12.66 11.67 -26.09
C GLN A 799 -12.65 10.31 -25.35
N ALA A 800 -12.52 10.35 -24.02
CA ALA A 800 -12.62 9.13 -23.22
C ALA A 800 -13.92 8.38 -23.53
N GLN A 801 -13.78 7.12 -23.91
CA GLN A 801 -14.85 6.14 -24.02
C GLN A 801 -15.05 5.49 -22.64
N ASP A 802 -16.22 4.91 -22.37
CA ASP A 802 -16.40 4.08 -21.18
C ASP A 802 -15.37 2.95 -21.16
N PHE A 803 -14.77 2.68 -19.99
CA PHE A 803 -13.76 1.65 -19.83
C PHE A 803 -13.88 0.97 -18.46
N SER A 804 -13.49 -0.29 -18.40
CA SER A 804 -13.40 -1.05 -17.15
C SER A 804 -11.97 -1.55 -16.91
N SER A 805 -11.58 -1.70 -15.65
CA SER A 805 -10.28 -2.27 -15.29
C SER A 805 -10.39 -3.77 -15.09
N LEU A 806 -9.47 -4.52 -15.69
CA LEU A 806 -9.47 -5.98 -15.77
C LEU A 806 -8.18 -6.55 -15.17
N LYS A 807 -8.28 -7.59 -14.35
CA LYS A 807 -7.16 -8.42 -13.89
C LYS A 807 -7.05 -9.66 -14.76
N LEU A 808 -5.96 -9.77 -15.50
CA LEU A 808 -5.66 -10.91 -16.37
C LEU A 808 -4.75 -11.88 -15.63
N ASN A 809 -5.06 -13.18 -15.71
CA ASN A 809 -4.25 -14.27 -15.17
C ASN A 809 -3.34 -14.79 -16.29
N VAL A 810 -2.10 -14.31 -16.33
CA VAL A 810 -1.21 -14.50 -17.48
C VAL A 810 -0.26 -15.67 -17.28
N LEU A 811 -0.29 -16.60 -18.23
CA LEU A 811 0.37 -17.90 -18.22
C LEU A 811 1.47 -17.93 -19.29
N PHE A 812 2.72 -18.16 -18.89
CA PHE A 812 3.85 -18.25 -19.83
C PHE A 812 4.08 -19.69 -20.26
N ALA A 813 4.12 -19.95 -21.57
CA ALA A 813 4.50 -21.26 -22.09
C ALA A 813 6.00 -21.51 -21.91
N VAL A 814 6.38 -22.69 -21.40
CA VAL A 814 7.77 -23.06 -21.11
C VAL A 814 8.11 -24.39 -21.78
N GLY A 815 9.06 -24.35 -22.73
CA GLY A 815 9.48 -25.52 -23.50
C GLY A 815 8.51 -25.91 -24.62
N SER A 816 8.78 -27.05 -25.26
CA SER A 816 7.99 -27.63 -26.37
C SER A 816 6.69 -28.30 -25.90
N ASP A 817 6.67 -28.80 -24.66
CA ASP A 817 5.74 -29.84 -24.21
C ASP A 817 4.45 -29.30 -23.61
N GLY A 818 4.10 -28.04 -23.91
CA GLY A 818 2.90 -27.37 -23.40
C GLY A 818 2.89 -27.10 -21.89
N GLN A 819 4.04 -27.20 -21.21
CA GLN A 819 4.15 -26.84 -19.80
C GLN A 819 4.00 -25.32 -19.62
N VAL A 820 3.44 -24.93 -18.48
CA VAL A 820 2.99 -23.56 -18.21
C VAL A 820 3.50 -23.09 -16.85
N SER A 821 3.89 -21.82 -16.76
CA SER A 821 4.32 -21.18 -15.51
C SER A 821 3.19 -21.06 -14.47
N GLU A 822 3.55 -20.70 -13.23
CA GLU A 822 2.60 -20.06 -12.33
C GLU A 822 2.00 -18.79 -12.96
N PRO A 823 0.73 -18.44 -12.68
CA PRO A 823 0.09 -17.27 -13.25
C PRO A 823 0.67 -15.94 -12.71
N LEU A 824 0.76 -14.97 -13.60
CA LEU A 824 1.08 -13.58 -13.33
C LEU A 824 -0.21 -12.75 -13.40
N GLU A 825 -0.63 -12.16 -12.27
CA GLU A 825 -1.71 -11.16 -12.30
C GLU A 825 -1.19 -9.89 -12.99
N VAL A 826 -1.85 -9.47 -14.08
CA VAL A 826 -1.55 -8.25 -14.84
C VAL A 826 -2.81 -7.38 -14.89
N ASN A 827 -2.68 -6.07 -14.61
CA ASN A 827 -3.80 -5.14 -14.73
C ASN A 827 -3.85 -4.55 -16.15
N ALA A 828 -5.02 -4.61 -16.77
CA ALA A 828 -5.34 -4.06 -18.08
C ALA A 828 -6.67 -3.28 -18.02
N LEU A 829 -7.09 -2.73 -19.16
CA LEU A 829 -8.36 -2.02 -19.37
C LEU A 829 -9.13 -2.69 -20.52
N SER A 830 -10.46 -2.66 -20.49
CA SER A 830 -11.28 -3.23 -21.58
C SER A 830 -10.99 -2.58 -22.94
N CYS A 831 -10.63 -1.30 -22.93
CA CYS A 831 -10.18 -0.51 -24.08
C CYS A 831 -8.65 -0.56 -24.33
N ASP A 832 -7.90 -1.55 -23.82
CA ASP A 832 -6.52 -1.77 -24.26
C ASP A 832 -6.51 -2.57 -25.58
N THR A 833 -5.66 -2.17 -26.54
CA THR A 833 -5.38 -2.97 -27.75
C THR A 833 -4.55 -4.22 -27.42
N VAL A 834 -4.58 -5.21 -28.33
CA VAL A 834 -3.76 -6.43 -28.22
C VAL A 834 -2.26 -6.15 -28.05
N GLU A 835 -1.70 -5.08 -28.66
CA GLU A 835 -0.29 -4.72 -28.46
C GLU A 835 -0.05 -4.11 -27.06
N GLN A 836 -0.88 -3.15 -26.63
CA GLN A 836 -0.78 -2.55 -25.28
C GLN A 836 -0.91 -3.60 -24.16
N VAL A 837 -1.68 -4.67 -24.38
CA VAL A 837 -1.73 -5.81 -23.45
C VAL A 837 -0.40 -6.57 -23.41
N LYS A 838 0.26 -6.82 -24.55
CA LYS A 838 1.62 -7.41 -24.58
C LYS A 838 2.62 -6.53 -23.82
N GLU A 839 2.58 -5.20 -24.04
CA GLU A 839 3.44 -4.23 -23.35
C GLU A 839 3.21 -4.27 -21.81
N LYS A 840 1.96 -4.25 -21.34
CA LYS A 840 1.62 -4.32 -19.91
C LYS A 840 2.03 -5.65 -19.27
N ILE A 841 1.93 -6.76 -20.00
CA ILE A 841 2.44 -8.07 -19.55
C ILE A 841 3.97 -8.05 -19.38
N LEU A 842 4.71 -7.58 -20.40
CA LEU A 842 6.17 -7.49 -20.36
C LEU A 842 6.68 -6.56 -19.25
N SER A 843 6.03 -5.40 -19.08
CA SER A 843 6.33 -4.46 -18.01
C SER A 843 6.12 -5.09 -16.63
N THR A 844 5.00 -5.79 -16.43
CA THR A 844 4.69 -6.49 -15.17
C THR A 844 5.66 -7.66 -14.91
N PHE A 845 6.11 -8.36 -15.95
CA PHE A 845 7.15 -9.38 -15.86
C PHE A 845 8.50 -8.77 -15.40
N ARG A 846 8.98 -7.70 -16.09
CA ARG A 846 10.22 -7.00 -15.73
C ARG A 846 10.17 -6.46 -14.29
N ALA A 847 9.01 -5.93 -13.86
CA ALA A 847 8.80 -5.42 -12.51
C ALA A 847 8.77 -6.52 -11.42
N LYS A 848 8.19 -7.70 -11.70
CA LYS A 848 8.10 -8.80 -10.72
C LYS A 848 9.39 -9.61 -10.60
N PHE A 849 10.09 -9.83 -11.72
CA PHE A 849 11.25 -10.74 -11.79
C PHE A 849 12.60 -10.03 -11.90
N GLY A 850 12.63 -8.74 -12.24
CA GLY A 850 13.84 -7.91 -12.28
C GLY A 850 14.64 -7.95 -13.59
N PHE A 851 14.20 -8.73 -14.58
CA PHE A 851 14.84 -8.86 -15.90
C PHE A 851 13.78 -8.90 -17.01
N PRO A 852 14.10 -8.47 -18.25
CA PRO A 852 13.16 -8.53 -19.38
C PRO A 852 12.87 -9.98 -19.78
N TYR A 853 11.72 -10.23 -20.42
CA TYR A 853 11.40 -11.53 -20.99
C TYR A 853 12.27 -11.81 -22.23
N ASN A 854 12.64 -13.07 -22.46
CA ASN A 854 13.65 -13.47 -23.46
C ASN A 854 13.20 -13.37 -24.94
N ALA A 855 12.03 -12.80 -25.23
CA ALA A 855 11.52 -12.60 -26.59
C ALA A 855 11.07 -11.13 -26.77
N PRO A 856 11.41 -10.48 -27.90
CA PRO A 856 10.95 -9.12 -28.19
C PRO A 856 9.44 -9.07 -28.46
N LEU A 857 8.83 -7.90 -28.28
CA LEU A 857 7.38 -7.66 -28.44
C LEU A 857 6.81 -8.24 -29.76
N LYS A 858 7.58 -8.11 -30.85
CA LYS A 858 7.23 -8.57 -32.21
C LYS A 858 7.28 -10.10 -32.39
N GLU A 859 7.81 -10.85 -31.44
CA GLU A 859 7.81 -12.32 -31.41
C GLU A 859 6.74 -12.91 -30.49
N ILE A 860 6.00 -12.06 -29.77
CA ILE A 860 5.02 -12.47 -28.77
C ILE A 860 3.61 -12.48 -29.36
N ARG A 861 2.89 -13.58 -29.10
CA ARG A 861 1.44 -13.71 -29.33
C ARG A 861 0.76 -14.03 -28.01
N ILE A 862 -0.51 -13.66 -27.89
CA ILE A 862 -1.35 -13.95 -26.72
C ILE A 862 -2.64 -14.67 -27.14
N GLU A 863 -3.03 -15.68 -26.36
CA GLU A 863 -4.25 -16.46 -26.54
C GLU A 863 -5.17 -16.29 -25.32
N TYR A 864 -6.48 -16.16 -25.53
CA TYR A 864 -7.49 -16.10 -24.47
C TYR A 864 -8.18 -17.46 -24.29
N GLU A 865 -8.34 -17.91 -23.04
CA GLU A 865 -9.09 -19.13 -22.72
C GLU A 865 -10.61 -18.88 -22.75
N LYS A 866 -11.28 -19.40 -23.79
CA LYS A 866 -12.72 -19.29 -23.99
C LYS A 866 -13.35 -20.69 -23.97
N ASN A 867 -14.12 -20.99 -22.92
CA ASN A 867 -14.77 -22.30 -22.71
C ASN A 867 -13.79 -23.49 -22.74
N GLY A 868 -12.57 -23.33 -22.20
CA GLY A 868 -11.52 -24.36 -22.20
C GLY A 868 -10.79 -24.54 -23.54
N CYS A 869 -11.06 -23.70 -24.54
CA CYS A 869 -10.29 -23.61 -25.78
C CYS A 869 -9.50 -22.30 -25.82
N PHE A 870 -8.25 -22.33 -26.29
CA PHE A 870 -7.46 -21.12 -26.49
C PHE A 870 -7.79 -20.48 -27.84
N VAL A 871 -8.06 -19.18 -27.84
CA VAL A 871 -8.36 -18.37 -29.03
C VAL A 871 -7.25 -17.33 -29.18
N LEU A 872 -6.54 -17.32 -30.30
CA LEU A 872 -5.53 -16.32 -30.62
C LEU A 872 -6.17 -14.92 -30.66
N LEU A 873 -5.52 -13.93 -30.04
CA LEU A 873 -5.89 -12.52 -30.18
C LEU A 873 -4.97 -11.87 -31.22
N GLU A 874 -5.58 -11.29 -32.26
CA GLU A 874 -4.90 -10.59 -33.35
C GLU A 874 -5.16 -9.07 -33.24
N GLU A 875 -4.25 -8.25 -33.78
CA GLU A 875 -4.32 -6.78 -33.66
C GLU A 875 -5.45 -6.19 -34.52
N VAL A 876 -5.73 -6.87 -35.64
CA VAL A 876 -6.88 -6.69 -36.53
C VAL A 876 -7.27 -8.09 -37.03
N ASP A 877 -8.56 -8.40 -37.14
CA ASP A 877 -9.04 -9.70 -37.65
C ASP A 877 -10.22 -9.53 -38.61
N ALA A 878 -10.79 -10.64 -39.09
CA ALA A 878 -11.94 -10.63 -39.99
C ALA A 878 -13.27 -10.15 -39.33
N THR A 879 -13.22 -9.70 -38.07
CA THR A 879 -14.37 -9.16 -37.33
C THR A 879 -14.18 -7.71 -36.88
N SER A 880 -13.01 -7.11 -37.09
CA SER A 880 -12.72 -5.70 -36.79
C SER A 880 -13.72 -4.74 -37.43
N GLU A 881 -14.11 -3.69 -36.69
CA GLU A 881 -15.01 -2.66 -37.20
C GLU A 881 -14.29 -1.74 -38.21
N VAL A 882 -14.99 -1.32 -39.27
CA VAL A 882 -14.43 -0.46 -40.32
C VAL A 882 -15.36 0.75 -40.48
N ILE A 883 -14.79 1.96 -40.35
CA ILE A 883 -15.50 3.23 -40.47
C ILE A 883 -14.87 4.00 -41.63
N GLY A 884 -15.65 4.18 -42.71
CA GLY A 884 -15.15 4.73 -43.96
C GLY A 884 -14.06 3.83 -44.56
N ASP A 885 -12.87 4.40 -44.75
CA ASP A 885 -11.67 3.70 -45.26
C ASP A 885 -10.71 3.26 -44.11
N VAL A 886 -11.11 3.41 -42.84
CA VAL A 886 -10.23 3.23 -41.66
C VAL A 886 -10.73 2.08 -40.76
N THR A 887 -9.82 1.22 -40.31
CA THR A 887 -10.14 0.02 -39.51
C THR A 887 -9.86 0.23 -38.02
N MET A 888 -10.75 -0.22 -37.14
CA MET A 888 -10.57 -0.18 -35.70
C MET A 888 -9.61 -1.28 -35.23
N LEU A 889 -8.65 -0.94 -34.37
CA LEU A 889 -7.78 -1.91 -33.71
C LEU A 889 -8.54 -2.74 -32.67
N ASN A 890 -8.32 -4.05 -32.62
CA ASN A 890 -9.03 -4.95 -31.74
C ASN A 890 -8.61 -4.79 -30.26
N THR A 891 -9.59 -4.66 -29.38
CA THR A 891 -9.42 -4.44 -27.92
C THR A 891 -9.83 -5.67 -27.10
N LEU A 892 -9.54 -5.66 -25.79
CA LEU A 892 -10.07 -6.70 -24.87
C LEU A 892 -11.62 -6.73 -24.85
N GLU A 893 -12.27 -5.58 -25.05
CA GLU A 893 -13.74 -5.47 -25.12
C GLU A 893 -14.32 -6.05 -26.41
N HIS A 894 -13.63 -5.89 -27.55
CA HIS A 894 -13.98 -6.53 -28.83
C HIS A 894 -14.10 -8.05 -28.70
N TYR A 895 -13.09 -8.67 -28.09
CA TYR A 895 -13.08 -10.12 -27.82
C TYR A 895 -13.97 -10.54 -26.63
N LYS A 896 -14.50 -9.57 -25.87
CA LYS A 896 -15.39 -9.71 -24.70
C LYS A 896 -14.73 -10.48 -23.55
N ILE A 897 -13.51 -10.06 -23.21
CA ILE A 897 -12.67 -10.69 -22.19
C ILE A 897 -13.06 -10.18 -20.80
N PRO A 898 -13.47 -11.05 -19.85
CA PRO A 898 -13.93 -10.66 -18.52
C PRO A 898 -12.79 -10.43 -17.52
N ASP A 899 -13.11 -9.83 -16.37
CA ASP A 899 -12.21 -9.77 -15.22
C ASP A 899 -11.87 -11.18 -14.72
N GLY A 900 -10.60 -11.41 -14.36
CA GLY A 900 -10.05 -12.71 -13.97
C GLY A 900 -9.67 -13.65 -15.13
N ALA A 901 -9.82 -13.23 -16.40
CA ALA A 901 -9.57 -14.08 -17.57
C ALA A 901 -8.16 -14.66 -17.66
N THR A 902 -8.06 -15.93 -18.07
CA THR A 902 -6.79 -16.59 -18.41
C THR A 902 -6.28 -16.11 -19.77
N ILE A 903 -5.04 -15.62 -19.80
CA ILE A 903 -4.32 -15.28 -21.03
C ILE A 903 -3.03 -16.09 -21.10
N LYS A 904 -2.75 -16.76 -22.22
CA LYS A 904 -1.53 -17.54 -22.44
C LYS A 904 -0.60 -16.81 -23.39
N LEU A 905 0.67 -16.67 -23.01
CA LEU A 905 1.70 -15.98 -23.77
C LEU A 905 2.61 -16.98 -24.48
N LEU A 906 2.78 -16.78 -25.80
CA LEU A 906 3.58 -17.61 -26.70
C LEU A 906 4.73 -16.83 -27.32
N SER A 907 5.86 -17.49 -27.57
CA SER A 907 6.96 -17.00 -28.41
C SER A 907 6.99 -17.74 -29.75
N LYS A 908 7.32 -17.03 -30.84
CA LYS A 908 7.58 -17.63 -32.17
C LYS A 908 8.66 -18.74 -32.15
N ASN A 909 9.56 -18.74 -31.17
CA ASN A 909 10.67 -19.69 -31.10
C ASN A 909 10.28 -21.08 -30.55
N THR A 910 9.10 -21.23 -29.93
CA THR A 910 8.59 -22.54 -29.45
C THR A 910 7.48 -23.14 -30.32
N HIS A 911 6.77 -22.35 -31.13
CA HIS A 911 5.71 -22.84 -32.02
C HIS A 911 5.73 -22.16 -33.40
N PRO A 912 5.70 -22.92 -34.52
CA PRO A 912 5.66 -22.34 -35.87
C PRO A 912 4.33 -21.62 -36.13
N PRO A 913 4.32 -20.58 -36.99
CA PRO A 913 3.17 -19.69 -37.15
C PRO A 913 2.01 -20.35 -37.91
N LEU A 914 0.82 -20.30 -37.32
CA LEU A 914 -0.46 -20.64 -37.98
C LEU A 914 -1.18 -19.41 -38.56
N SER A 915 -0.76 -18.19 -38.25
CA SER A 915 -1.31 -16.93 -38.78
C SER A 915 -0.25 -16.06 -39.46
N PRO A 916 -0.58 -15.36 -40.56
CA PRO A 916 0.36 -14.56 -41.34
C PRO A 916 0.56 -13.12 -40.83
N GLN A 917 -0.16 -12.65 -39.80
CA GLN A 917 -0.11 -11.24 -39.39
C GLN A 917 1.25 -10.84 -38.78
N GLY A 918 1.76 -9.68 -39.21
CA GLY A 918 2.92 -8.98 -38.63
C GLY A 918 2.55 -8.10 -37.44
N SER A 919 3.39 -7.14 -37.07
CA SER A 919 2.96 -6.03 -36.20
C SER A 919 2.27 -4.99 -37.07
N VAL A 920 1.05 -4.58 -36.72
CA VAL A 920 0.28 -3.62 -37.53
C VAL A 920 0.89 -2.20 -37.46
N LYS A 921 1.57 -1.89 -36.34
CA LYS A 921 2.28 -0.63 -36.07
C LYS A 921 3.55 -0.42 -36.90
N ASP A 922 4.06 -1.47 -37.57
CA ASP A 922 5.18 -1.38 -38.51
C ASP A 922 4.76 -0.93 -39.93
N GLU A 923 3.46 -0.73 -40.20
CA GLU A 923 3.02 -0.21 -41.50
C GLU A 923 3.30 1.28 -41.68
N GLU A 924 3.91 1.68 -42.81
CA GLU A 924 4.23 3.08 -43.15
C GLU A 924 3.03 4.04 -43.09
N ASN A 925 1.80 3.52 -43.25
CA ASN A 925 0.55 4.29 -43.25
C ASN A 925 -0.37 3.92 -42.06
N PHE A 926 0.19 3.37 -40.97
CA PHE A 926 -0.54 2.93 -39.78
C PHE A 926 -1.57 3.96 -39.29
N SER A 927 -1.15 5.21 -39.10
CA SER A 927 -1.98 6.31 -38.58
C SER A 927 -2.99 6.92 -39.57
N VAL A 928 -3.07 6.36 -40.79
CA VAL A 928 -4.07 6.70 -41.81
C VAL A 928 -5.03 5.53 -42.05
N ARG A 929 -4.56 4.29 -41.86
CA ARG A 929 -5.33 3.04 -42.06
C ARG A 929 -6.07 2.56 -40.82
N TYR A 930 -5.59 2.90 -39.63
CA TYR A 930 -6.10 2.37 -38.36
C TYR A 930 -6.46 3.48 -37.38
N PHE A 931 -7.49 3.23 -36.56
CA PHE A 931 -7.88 4.07 -35.43
C PHE A 931 -8.11 3.24 -34.16
N HIS A 932 -8.13 3.89 -32.99
CA HIS A 932 -8.39 3.22 -31.70
C HIS A 932 -9.51 3.91 -30.92
N LEU A 933 -9.24 5.02 -30.24
CA LEU A 933 -10.21 5.74 -29.38
C LEU A 933 -10.65 7.08 -29.98
N ILE A 934 -9.94 7.57 -30.99
CA ILE A 934 -10.23 8.84 -31.69
C ILE A 934 -10.73 8.55 -33.10
N ASP A 935 -11.94 9.03 -33.38
CA ASP A 935 -12.61 8.93 -34.68
C ASP A 935 -11.94 9.86 -35.73
N PRO A 936 -11.51 9.33 -36.90
CA PRO A 936 -10.82 10.11 -37.93
C PRO A 936 -11.71 11.16 -38.63
N ASP A 937 -13.02 10.94 -38.77
CA ASP A 937 -13.93 11.90 -39.43
C ASP A 937 -14.01 13.21 -38.64
N VAL A 938 -13.87 13.13 -37.32
CA VAL A 938 -13.82 14.30 -36.43
C VAL A 938 -12.56 15.15 -36.70
N VAL A 939 -11.46 14.55 -37.16
CA VAL A 939 -10.21 15.27 -37.51
C VAL A 939 -10.35 15.98 -38.86
N GLU A 940 -11.05 15.37 -39.81
CA GLU A 940 -11.44 15.97 -41.10
C GLU A 940 -12.43 17.14 -40.93
N GLU A 941 -13.54 16.96 -40.19
CA GLU A 941 -14.51 18.03 -39.93
C GLU A 941 -13.90 19.22 -39.18
N GLN A 942 -12.99 18.98 -38.21
CA GLN A 942 -12.31 20.03 -37.45
C GLN A 942 -11.50 21.00 -38.33
N ARG A 943 -10.97 20.54 -39.47
CA ARG A 943 -10.29 21.41 -40.45
C ARG A 943 -11.24 22.25 -41.28
N LYS A 944 -12.52 21.85 -41.41
CA LYS A 944 -13.49 22.41 -42.36
C LYS A 944 -14.56 23.31 -41.72
N ASN A 945 -14.90 23.16 -40.43
CA ASN A 945 -15.97 23.94 -39.80
C ASN A 945 -15.71 24.37 -38.34
N SER A 946 -15.41 25.66 -38.12
CA SER A 946 -15.18 26.21 -36.77
C SER A 946 -16.45 26.37 -35.91
N GLU A 947 -17.63 26.48 -36.52
CA GLU A 947 -18.87 26.84 -35.79
C GLU A 947 -19.53 25.65 -35.05
N ARG A 948 -19.23 24.40 -35.41
CA ARG A 948 -19.81 23.20 -34.76
C ARG A 948 -19.08 22.74 -33.48
N LYS A 949 -18.17 23.56 -32.93
CA LYS A 949 -17.28 23.26 -31.78
C LYS A 949 -17.95 22.97 -30.41
N LYS A 950 -19.22 22.58 -30.33
CA LYS A 950 -19.95 22.41 -29.06
C LYS A 950 -20.75 21.12 -29.01
N LEU A 951 -20.13 20.05 -28.49
CA LEU A 951 -20.84 18.89 -27.91
C LEU A 951 -19.96 17.96 -27.04
N LYS A 952 -18.62 18.04 -27.13
CA LYS A 952 -17.69 17.55 -26.09
C LYS A 952 -16.74 18.69 -25.70
N LEU A 953 -16.59 18.98 -24.40
CA LEU A 953 -15.78 20.10 -23.88
C LEU A 953 -14.41 19.60 -23.40
N LYS A 954 -13.32 20.07 -24.02
CA LYS A 954 -11.94 19.75 -23.60
C LYS A 954 -11.68 20.15 -22.15
N GLU A 955 -12.33 21.22 -21.71
CA GLU A 955 -12.20 21.84 -20.39
C GLU A 955 -12.61 20.91 -19.23
N VAL A 956 -13.53 19.96 -19.44
CA VAL A 956 -13.96 19.00 -18.41
C VAL A 956 -12.81 18.08 -17.99
N HIS A 957 -12.02 17.62 -18.97
CA HIS A 957 -10.91 16.71 -18.76
C HIS A 957 -9.64 17.37 -18.20
N LEU A 958 -9.59 18.71 -18.09
CA LEU A 958 -8.50 19.42 -17.39
C LEU A 958 -8.37 19.01 -15.91
N THR A 959 -9.45 18.48 -15.32
CA THR A 959 -9.44 17.85 -13.98
C THR A 959 -8.47 16.66 -13.90
N LYS A 960 -8.30 15.89 -14.98
CA LYS A 960 -7.38 14.75 -15.06
C LYS A 960 -5.91 15.19 -15.13
N LEU A 961 -5.62 16.37 -15.70
CA LEU A 961 -4.27 16.98 -15.59
C LEU A 961 -3.93 17.24 -14.12
N LEU A 962 -4.90 17.74 -13.35
CA LEU A 962 -4.72 18.03 -11.93
C LEU A 962 -4.60 16.75 -11.09
N SER A 963 -5.40 15.70 -11.34
CA SER A 963 -5.24 14.42 -10.62
C SER A 963 -3.88 13.78 -10.94
N THR A 964 -3.46 13.80 -12.22
CA THR A 964 -2.13 13.32 -12.63
C THR A 964 -1.02 14.11 -11.92
N LYS A 965 -1.10 15.45 -11.86
CA LYS A 965 -0.14 16.28 -11.12
C LYS A 965 -0.10 15.93 -9.65
N VAL A 966 -1.26 15.77 -9.00
CA VAL A 966 -1.36 15.41 -7.58
C VAL A 966 -0.72 14.03 -7.32
N ALA A 967 -1.03 13.03 -8.15
CA ALA A 967 -0.51 11.67 -8.03
C ALA A 967 1.03 11.60 -8.08
N VAL A 968 1.66 12.37 -8.98
CA VAL A 968 3.13 12.37 -9.14
C VAL A 968 3.86 13.46 -8.34
N HIS A 969 3.14 14.30 -7.57
CA HIS A 969 3.70 15.53 -7.02
C HIS A 969 4.86 15.30 -6.04
N SER A 970 4.75 14.28 -5.18
CA SER A 970 5.77 13.91 -4.21
C SER A 970 7.10 13.55 -4.88
N PHE A 971 7.05 12.76 -5.95
CA PHE A 971 8.22 12.37 -6.73
C PHE A 971 8.89 13.58 -7.40
N VAL A 972 8.12 14.52 -7.93
CA VAL A 972 8.64 15.78 -8.50
C VAL A 972 9.27 16.67 -7.43
N GLU A 973 8.63 16.85 -6.27
CA GLU A 973 9.19 17.64 -5.16
C GLU A 973 10.47 17.01 -4.61
N ASN A 974 10.51 15.68 -4.43
CA ASN A 974 11.70 14.97 -3.96
C ASN A 974 12.84 15.03 -4.97
N LEU A 975 12.55 14.90 -6.28
CA LEU A 975 13.54 15.08 -7.35
C LEU A 975 14.14 16.50 -7.31
N PHE A 976 13.29 17.53 -7.28
CA PHE A 976 13.75 18.93 -7.25
C PHE A 976 14.62 19.20 -6.01
N LYS A 977 14.20 18.71 -4.83
CA LYS A 977 14.97 18.82 -3.59
C LYS A 977 16.24 17.99 -3.55
N SER A 978 16.36 16.92 -4.32
CA SER A 978 17.62 16.19 -4.50
C SER A 978 18.63 16.97 -5.34
N ILE A 979 18.14 17.77 -6.31
CA ILE A 979 18.98 18.58 -7.22
C ILE A 979 19.54 19.83 -6.53
N TRP A 980 18.70 20.58 -5.80
CA TRP A 980 19.14 21.73 -4.98
C TRP A 980 19.36 21.37 -3.50
N GLY A 981 19.57 20.09 -3.22
CA GLY A 981 19.92 19.57 -1.91
C GLY A 981 21.41 19.76 -1.59
N MET A 982 21.76 19.70 -0.31
CA MET A 982 23.15 19.76 0.18
C MET A 982 23.36 18.66 1.23
N GLN A 983 24.04 17.58 0.87
CA GLN A 983 24.44 16.56 1.83
C GLN A 983 25.45 17.15 2.82
N HIS A 984 25.24 16.92 4.12
CA HIS A 984 26.08 17.45 5.20
C HIS A 984 26.34 18.98 5.11
N ASN A 985 25.38 19.74 4.56
CA ASN A 985 25.48 21.18 4.27
C ASN A 985 26.61 21.58 3.31
N LYS A 986 27.09 20.67 2.45
CA LYS A 986 28.00 20.98 1.33
C LYS A 986 27.31 20.81 -0.02
N ALA A 987 27.64 21.69 -0.97
CA ALA A 987 27.34 21.49 -2.39
C ALA A 987 28.43 20.62 -3.07
N PRO A 988 28.15 20.00 -4.23
CA PRO A 988 29.17 19.31 -5.01
C PRO A 988 30.34 20.23 -5.37
N LEU A 989 31.56 19.71 -5.30
CA LEU A 989 32.82 20.43 -5.52
C LEU A 989 32.77 21.25 -6.82
N THR A 990 32.43 20.58 -7.92
CA THR A 990 32.22 21.13 -9.26
C THR A 990 31.28 22.35 -9.29
N VAL A 991 30.15 22.29 -8.57
CA VAL A 991 29.13 23.36 -8.57
C VAL A 991 29.65 24.58 -7.82
N LYS A 992 30.23 24.38 -6.64
CA LYS A 992 30.83 25.47 -5.84
C LYS A 992 31.98 26.13 -6.60
N TYR A 993 32.89 25.35 -7.17
CA TYR A 993 34.01 25.85 -7.96
C TYR A 993 33.55 26.69 -9.16
N PHE A 994 32.63 26.16 -9.98
CA PHE A 994 32.13 26.88 -11.14
C PHE A 994 31.31 28.13 -10.77
N PHE A 995 30.59 28.11 -9.65
CA PHE A 995 29.83 29.27 -9.17
C PHE A 995 30.72 30.36 -8.56
N ASP A 996 31.85 30.00 -7.95
CA ASP A 996 32.87 30.95 -7.51
C ASP A 996 33.63 31.54 -8.70
N PHE A 997 33.93 30.74 -9.74
CA PHE A 997 34.45 31.25 -11.02
C PHE A 997 33.51 32.28 -11.66
N LEU A 998 32.20 32.02 -11.71
CA LEU A 998 31.22 32.97 -12.25
C LEU A 998 31.13 34.27 -11.42
N ASP A 999 31.18 34.17 -10.08
CA ASP A 999 31.20 35.35 -9.21
C ASP A 999 32.46 36.19 -9.46
N ALA A 1000 33.64 35.55 -9.50
CA ALA A 1000 34.91 36.21 -9.79
C ALA A 1000 34.95 36.85 -11.19
N GLN A 1001 34.36 36.22 -12.22
CA GLN A 1001 34.29 36.85 -13.54
C GLN A 1001 33.35 38.06 -13.57
N ALA A 1002 32.24 38.05 -12.83
CA ALA A 1002 31.37 39.22 -12.73
C ALA A 1002 32.06 40.39 -12.03
N ASP A 1003 32.83 40.13 -10.96
CA ASP A 1003 33.66 41.14 -10.30
C ASP A 1003 34.72 41.70 -11.25
N ASN A 1004 35.40 40.84 -12.03
CA ASN A 1004 36.38 41.25 -13.05
C ASN A 1004 35.78 42.18 -14.11
N VAL A 1005 34.57 41.90 -14.62
CA VAL A 1005 33.85 42.78 -15.57
C VAL A 1005 32.98 43.85 -14.89
N LYS A 1006 33.11 44.02 -13.57
CA LYS A 1006 32.47 45.07 -12.74
C LYS A 1006 30.94 45.03 -12.75
N ILE A 1007 30.34 43.84 -12.87
CA ILE A 1007 28.89 43.63 -12.81
C ILE A 1007 28.45 43.54 -11.35
N THR A 1008 27.74 44.57 -10.87
CA THR A 1008 27.23 44.67 -9.50
C THR A 1008 25.79 44.19 -9.32
N ASP A 1009 25.08 43.85 -10.41
CA ASP A 1009 23.69 43.41 -10.39
C ASP A 1009 23.58 41.90 -10.04
N PRO A 1010 23.04 41.52 -8.86
CA PRO A 1010 22.95 40.11 -8.45
C PRO A 1010 22.00 39.28 -9.31
N ASP A 1011 21.06 39.90 -10.04
CA ASP A 1011 20.24 39.18 -11.02
C ASP A 1011 21.10 38.57 -12.13
N VAL A 1012 22.16 39.26 -12.56
CA VAL A 1012 23.03 38.78 -13.65
C VAL A 1012 23.72 37.50 -13.22
N LEU A 1013 24.27 37.47 -12.00
CA LEU A 1013 24.88 36.28 -11.42
C LEU A 1013 23.88 35.14 -11.24
N HIS A 1014 22.67 35.43 -10.76
CA HIS A 1014 21.59 34.43 -10.67
C HIS A 1014 21.25 33.84 -12.04
N ILE A 1015 21.17 34.68 -13.09
CA ILE A 1015 20.90 34.24 -14.46
C ILE A 1015 22.07 33.45 -15.05
N TRP A 1016 23.33 33.86 -14.84
CA TRP A 1016 24.51 33.10 -15.28
C TRP A 1016 24.58 31.71 -14.63
N LYS A 1017 24.34 31.62 -13.32
CA LYS A 1017 24.28 30.35 -12.57
C LYS A 1017 23.13 29.47 -13.04
N THR A 1018 22.00 30.06 -13.41
CA THR A 1018 20.82 29.36 -13.96
C THR A 1018 21.02 28.87 -15.39
N ASN A 1019 21.64 29.69 -16.24
CA ASN A 1019 21.91 29.38 -17.65
C ASN A 1019 23.06 28.39 -17.84
N SER A 1020 23.98 28.28 -16.87
CA SER A 1020 25.14 27.37 -16.92
C SER A 1020 24.83 25.95 -16.42
N LEU A 1021 24.13 25.81 -15.29
CA LEU A 1021 23.91 24.51 -14.64
C LEU A 1021 22.47 23.98 -14.80
N PRO A 1022 21.41 24.60 -14.20
CA PRO A 1022 20.02 24.15 -14.39
C PRO A 1022 19.59 23.99 -15.85
N LEU A 1023 19.82 25.00 -16.69
CA LEU A 1023 19.35 25.01 -18.08
C LEU A 1023 20.06 24.02 -18.99
N ARG A 1024 21.35 23.73 -18.75
CA ARG A 1024 22.19 22.94 -19.67
C ARG A 1024 22.36 21.49 -19.24
N PHE A 1025 22.56 21.25 -17.94
CA PHE A 1025 22.69 19.91 -17.40
C PHE A 1025 21.34 19.38 -16.93
N TRP A 1026 20.75 19.99 -15.89
CA TRP A 1026 19.57 19.41 -15.23
C TRP A 1026 18.34 19.31 -16.15
N VAL A 1027 18.00 20.35 -16.92
CA VAL A 1027 16.89 20.27 -17.89
C VAL A 1027 17.13 19.18 -18.94
N ASN A 1028 18.37 18.99 -19.40
CA ASN A 1028 18.69 17.92 -20.35
C ASN A 1028 18.48 16.54 -19.72
N ILE A 1029 18.91 16.33 -18.48
CA ILE A 1029 18.70 15.09 -17.73
C ILE A 1029 17.21 14.84 -17.42
N LEU A 1030 16.46 15.87 -16.98
CA LEU A 1030 15.02 15.75 -16.72
C LEU A 1030 14.21 15.46 -18.00
N LYS A 1031 14.57 16.07 -19.13
CA LYS A 1031 13.94 15.80 -20.42
C LYS A 1031 14.36 14.46 -21.00
N ASN A 1032 15.60 14.01 -20.79
CA ASN A 1032 16.16 12.81 -21.41
C ASN A 1032 16.64 11.78 -20.39
N PRO A 1033 15.74 11.17 -19.59
CA PRO A 1033 16.12 10.16 -18.61
C PRO A 1033 16.70 8.88 -19.26
N GLN A 1034 16.45 8.63 -20.56
CA GLN A 1034 17.10 7.59 -21.35
C GLN A 1034 18.60 7.86 -21.62
N PHE A 1035 19.13 9.02 -21.23
CA PHE A 1035 20.59 9.23 -21.14
C PHE A 1035 21.18 8.67 -19.84
N VAL A 1036 20.36 8.41 -18.83
CA VAL A 1036 20.79 7.93 -17.50
C VAL A 1036 20.41 6.47 -17.26
N PHE A 1037 19.30 6.00 -17.85
CA PHE A 1037 18.76 4.66 -17.62
C PHE A 1037 18.49 3.89 -18.91
N ASP A 1038 18.50 2.56 -18.81
CA ASP A 1038 17.99 1.65 -19.84
C ASP A 1038 16.44 1.65 -19.83
N ILE A 1039 15.88 2.69 -20.43
CA ILE A 1039 14.44 2.89 -20.62
C ILE A 1039 14.15 3.41 -22.02
N GLU A 1040 13.01 3.01 -22.57
CA GLU A 1040 12.43 3.63 -23.76
C GLU A 1040 11.67 4.90 -23.39
N LYS A 1041 11.62 5.88 -24.30
CA LYS A 1041 10.99 7.18 -24.07
C LYS A 1041 9.99 7.48 -25.18
N THR A 1042 8.70 7.35 -24.86
CA THR A 1042 7.62 7.71 -25.78
C THR A 1042 7.52 9.23 -26.00
N PRO A 1043 7.04 9.68 -27.18
CA PRO A 1043 6.61 11.06 -27.43
C PRO A 1043 5.69 11.62 -26.33
N HIS A 1044 4.69 10.86 -25.88
CA HIS A 1044 3.82 11.27 -24.76
C HIS A 1044 4.60 11.56 -23.47
N LEU A 1045 5.59 10.71 -23.14
CA LEU A 1045 6.45 10.89 -21.97
C LEU A 1045 7.33 12.15 -22.12
N ASP A 1046 7.85 12.47 -23.30
CA ASP A 1046 8.55 13.75 -23.52
C ASP A 1046 7.63 14.95 -23.28
N GLY A 1047 6.36 14.87 -23.68
CA GLY A 1047 5.35 15.88 -23.41
C GLY A 1047 5.18 16.15 -21.91
N CYS A 1048 5.08 15.08 -21.11
CA CYS A 1048 4.95 15.20 -19.66
C CYS A 1048 6.24 15.66 -18.97
N LEU A 1049 7.40 15.13 -19.36
CA LEU A 1049 8.70 15.56 -18.85
C LEU A 1049 9.01 17.02 -19.21
N SER A 1050 8.55 17.50 -20.37
CA SER A 1050 8.67 18.92 -20.76
C SER A 1050 7.89 19.85 -19.84
N VAL A 1051 6.73 19.43 -19.35
CA VAL A 1051 5.94 20.19 -18.35
C VAL A 1051 6.69 20.27 -17.02
N ILE A 1052 7.25 19.15 -16.56
CA ILE A 1052 8.05 19.11 -15.32
C ILE A 1052 9.33 19.96 -15.46
N ALA A 1053 10.04 19.85 -16.58
CA ALA A 1053 11.24 20.65 -16.86
C ALA A 1053 10.95 22.16 -17.01
N GLN A 1054 9.77 22.53 -17.53
CA GLN A 1054 9.32 23.93 -17.55
C GLN A 1054 9.02 24.45 -16.14
N ALA A 1055 8.39 23.65 -15.28
CA ALA A 1055 8.16 24.00 -13.87
C ALA A 1055 9.48 24.09 -13.08
N PHE A 1056 10.45 23.21 -13.36
CA PHE A 1056 11.81 23.30 -12.85
C PHE A 1056 12.45 24.65 -13.24
N MET A 1057 12.47 25.01 -14.52
CA MET A 1057 13.05 26.29 -14.96
C MET A 1057 12.30 27.54 -14.46
N ASP A 1058 10.98 27.49 -14.35
CA ASP A 1058 10.20 28.58 -13.76
C ASP A 1058 10.53 28.80 -12.27
N SER A 1059 11.01 27.76 -11.58
CA SER A 1059 11.51 27.83 -10.20
C SER A 1059 12.85 28.59 -10.07
N PHE A 1060 13.61 28.72 -11.17
CA PHE A 1060 14.80 29.58 -11.23
C PHE A 1060 14.49 30.98 -11.80
N SER A 1061 13.27 31.26 -12.24
CA SER A 1061 12.94 32.57 -12.83
C SER A 1061 12.92 33.69 -11.78
N LEU A 1062 13.48 34.84 -12.11
CA LEU A 1062 13.41 36.05 -11.29
C LEU A 1062 12.08 36.79 -11.43
N SER A 1063 11.43 36.73 -12.59
CA SER A 1063 10.16 37.42 -12.85
C SER A 1063 8.97 36.73 -12.19
N GLU A 1064 8.05 37.50 -11.62
CA GLU A 1064 6.76 36.96 -11.17
C GLU A 1064 5.92 36.44 -12.35
N ILE A 1065 5.14 35.40 -12.11
CA ILE A 1065 4.30 34.78 -13.15
C ILE A 1065 2.96 35.53 -13.17
N GLN A 1066 2.71 36.28 -14.23
CA GLN A 1066 1.39 36.88 -14.47
C GLN A 1066 0.40 35.78 -14.86
N LEU A 1067 -0.38 35.31 -13.89
CA LEU A 1067 -1.42 34.32 -14.08
C LEU A 1067 -2.70 34.98 -14.62
N GLY A 1068 -3.22 34.47 -15.74
CA GLY A 1068 -4.44 34.96 -16.37
C GLY A 1068 -4.99 33.94 -17.36
N LYS A 1069 -6.16 34.23 -17.95
CA LYS A 1069 -6.89 33.29 -18.84
C LYS A 1069 -6.10 32.85 -20.08
N HIS A 1070 -5.07 33.60 -20.47
CA HIS A 1070 -4.20 33.30 -21.61
C HIS A 1070 -2.83 32.72 -21.23
N ALA A 1071 -2.60 32.42 -19.94
CA ALA A 1071 -1.40 31.70 -19.52
C ALA A 1071 -1.52 30.21 -19.92
N PRO A 1072 -0.44 29.57 -20.42
CA PRO A 1072 -0.49 28.18 -20.87
C PRO A 1072 -0.70 27.22 -19.70
N THR A 1073 -1.46 26.15 -19.94
CA THR A 1073 -1.94 25.22 -18.90
C THR A 1073 -0.81 24.55 -18.11
N ASN A 1074 0.35 24.30 -18.73
CA ASN A 1074 1.54 23.78 -18.04
C ASN A 1074 2.05 24.71 -16.91
N LYS A 1075 1.98 26.03 -17.09
CA LYS A 1075 2.33 27.02 -16.06
C LYS A 1075 1.23 27.16 -15.01
N LEU A 1076 -0.04 27.06 -15.40
CA LEU A 1076 -1.17 27.06 -14.45
C LEU A 1076 -1.11 25.84 -13.50
N LEU A 1077 -0.69 24.67 -14.00
CA LEU A 1077 -0.69 23.40 -13.29
C LEU A 1077 0.27 23.36 -12.08
N TYR A 1078 1.39 24.09 -12.13
CA TYR A 1078 2.37 24.21 -11.04
C TYR A 1078 2.42 25.61 -10.39
N ALA A 1079 1.54 26.54 -10.80
CA ALA A 1079 1.58 27.95 -10.42
C ALA A 1079 1.65 28.22 -8.90
N LYS A 1080 1.06 27.34 -8.08
CA LYS A 1080 1.06 27.46 -6.60
C LYS A 1080 2.36 26.97 -5.95
N ASP A 1081 3.13 26.13 -6.63
CA ASP A 1081 4.34 25.49 -6.08
C ASP A 1081 5.59 26.32 -6.39
N ILE A 1082 5.63 26.96 -7.57
CA ILE A 1082 6.76 27.79 -8.03
C ILE A 1082 7.24 28.83 -6.99
N PRO A 1083 6.37 29.56 -6.25
CA PRO A 1083 6.84 30.52 -5.24
C PRO A 1083 7.67 29.88 -4.10
N LYS A 1084 7.33 28.66 -3.68
CA LYS A 1084 8.09 27.87 -2.70
C LYS A 1084 9.44 27.44 -3.28
N PHE A 1085 9.43 26.85 -4.48
CA PHE A 1085 10.65 26.41 -5.15
C PHE A 1085 11.62 27.57 -5.44
N LYS A 1086 11.11 28.76 -5.80
CA LYS A 1086 11.91 29.99 -5.92
C LYS A 1086 12.60 30.42 -4.62
N GLN A 1087 11.98 30.17 -3.46
CA GLN A 1087 12.62 30.43 -2.16
C GLN A 1087 13.71 29.39 -1.86
N GLU A 1088 13.45 28.11 -2.13
CA GLU A 1088 14.44 27.03 -1.98
C GLU A 1088 15.66 27.26 -2.89
N VAL A 1089 15.47 27.63 -4.16
CA VAL A 1089 16.53 27.98 -5.12
C VAL A 1089 17.35 29.19 -4.67
N LYS A 1090 16.70 30.27 -4.20
CA LYS A 1090 17.40 31.46 -3.67
C LYS A 1090 18.25 31.11 -2.44
N LEU A 1091 17.76 30.22 -1.58
CA LEU A 1091 18.51 29.73 -0.42
C LEU A 1091 19.68 28.83 -0.82
N TYR A 1092 19.53 28.00 -1.85
CA TYR A 1092 20.59 27.14 -2.42
C TYR A 1092 21.75 27.97 -2.98
N TYR A 1093 21.48 28.92 -3.89
CA TYR A 1093 22.52 29.80 -4.42
C TYR A 1093 23.19 30.65 -3.32
N LYS A 1094 22.42 31.11 -2.32
CA LYS A 1094 22.97 31.82 -1.16
C LYS A 1094 23.95 30.94 -0.37
N ARG A 1095 23.56 29.70 -0.03
CA ARG A 1095 24.40 28.76 0.73
C ARG A 1095 25.69 28.38 -0.01
N ILE A 1096 25.64 28.23 -1.34
CA ILE A 1096 26.86 27.99 -2.14
C ILE A 1096 27.81 29.18 -2.05
N ARG A 1097 27.31 30.42 -2.10
CA ARG A 1097 28.14 31.63 -1.94
C ARG A 1097 28.71 31.76 -0.52
N GLU A 1098 27.96 31.34 0.50
CA GLU A 1098 28.40 31.34 1.91
C GLU A 1098 29.32 30.16 2.28
N GLN A 1099 29.43 29.13 1.45
CA GLN A 1099 30.38 28.03 1.63
C GLN A 1099 31.82 28.53 1.40
N SER A 1100 32.80 27.97 2.14
CA SER A 1100 34.22 28.26 1.93
C SER A 1100 34.65 28.04 0.47
N PRO A 1101 35.53 28.89 -0.09
CA PRO A 1101 36.10 28.65 -1.41
C PRO A 1101 36.88 27.33 -1.43
N ILE A 1102 36.93 26.67 -2.58
CA ILE A 1102 37.69 25.43 -2.80
C ILE A 1102 39.10 25.82 -3.23
N THR A 1103 40.11 25.07 -2.79
CA THR A 1103 41.50 25.28 -3.21
C THR A 1103 41.77 24.62 -4.56
N ASP A 1104 42.66 25.22 -5.37
CA ASP A 1104 43.02 24.67 -6.69
C ASP A 1104 43.52 23.21 -6.61
N SER A 1105 44.19 22.84 -5.52
CA SER A 1105 44.65 21.47 -5.27
C SER A 1105 43.50 20.47 -5.10
N GLU A 1106 42.41 20.83 -4.41
CA GLU A 1106 41.23 19.98 -4.28
C GLU A 1106 40.55 19.75 -5.64
N VAL A 1107 40.48 20.79 -6.48
CA VAL A 1107 39.93 20.70 -7.84
C VAL A 1107 40.80 19.84 -8.74
N GLN A 1108 42.13 20.06 -8.72
CA GLN A 1108 43.08 19.29 -9.53
C GLN A 1108 43.09 17.81 -9.15
N ASN A 1109 43.07 17.48 -7.85
CA ASN A 1109 42.99 16.10 -7.38
C ASN A 1109 41.69 15.42 -7.88
N PHE A 1110 40.53 16.07 -7.71
CA PHE A 1110 39.24 15.56 -8.18
C PHE A 1110 39.22 15.32 -9.70
N LEU A 1111 39.73 16.27 -10.50
CA LEU A 1111 39.79 16.13 -11.96
C LEU A 1111 40.74 15.01 -12.40
N GLN A 1112 41.87 14.82 -11.70
CA GLN A 1112 42.79 13.71 -11.98
C GLN A 1112 42.20 12.34 -11.59
N GLU A 1113 41.46 12.26 -10.48
CA GLU A 1113 40.74 11.04 -10.08
C GLU A 1113 39.68 10.66 -11.11
N GLU A 1114 38.82 11.58 -11.54
CA GLU A 1114 37.80 11.31 -12.56
C GLU A 1114 38.41 11.03 -13.96
N SER A 1115 39.55 11.65 -14.32
CA SER A 1115 40.29 11.32 -15.55
C SER A 1115 40.78 9.87 -15.52
N LYS A 1116 41.48 9.49 -14.45
CA LYS A 1116 42.07 8.15 -14.27
C LYS A 1116 41.03 7.04 -14.19
N LYS A 1117 39.89 7.33 -13.56
CA LYS A 1117 38.73 6.44 -13.42
C LYS A 1117 38.11 6.05 -14.77
N HIS A 1118 38.30 6.86 -15.81
CA HIS A 1118 37.67 6.69 -17.12
C HIS A 1118 38.65 6.65 -18.31
N GLU A 1119 39.96 6.58 -18.05
CA GLU A 1119 41.09 6.61 -19.01
C GLU A 1119 40.96 5.67 -20.23
N ASN A 1120 40.19 4.58 -20.14
CA ASN A 1120 40.08 3.55 -21.20
C ASN A 1120 38.65 3.42 -21.78
N GLU A 1121 37.70 4.26 -21.36
CA GLU A 1121 36.27 4.17 -21.75
C GLU A 1121 35.98 4.59 -23.20
N PHE A 1122 36.85 5.44 -23.77
CA PHE A 1122 36.64 6.08 -25.08
C PHE A 1122 37.79 5.83 -26.07
N ASN A 1123 37.48 5.94 -27.36
CA ASN A 1123 38.43 5.86 -28.46
C ASN A 1123 39.00 7.25 -28.78
N GLU A 1124 40.07 7.65 -28.08
CA GLU A 1124 40.76 8.93 -28.35
C GLU A 1124 41.21 9.04 -29.82
N ALA A 1125 41.74 7.95 -30.41
CA ALA A 1125 42.19 7.95 -31.80
C ALA A 1125 41.04 8.18 -32.79
N GLY A 1126 39.86 7.60 -32.53
CA GLY A 1126 38.63 7.86 -33.28
C GLY A 1126 38.21 9.33 -33.20
N ALA A 1127 38.16 9.90 -31.99
CA ALA A 1127 37.81 11.31 -31.79
C ALA A 1127 38.82 12.27 -32.47
N LEU A 1128 40.11 11.99 -32.38
CA LEU A 1128 41.18 12.76 -33.04
C LEU A 1128 41.08 12.72 -34.57
N ARG A 1129 40.75 11.56 -35.16
CA ARG A 1129 40.55 11.41 -36.61
C ARG A 1129 39.34 12.19 -37.12
N GLU A 1130 38.23 12.23 -36.37
CA GLU A 1130 37.07 13.05 -36.71
C GLU A 1130 37.36 14.55 -36.51
N LEU A 1131 38.05 14.93 -35.43
CA LEU A 1131 38.45 16.30 -35.15
C LEU A 1131 39.37 16.86 -36.26
N TYR A 1132 40.31 16.05 -36.75
CA TYR A 1132 41.19 16.44 -37.86
C TYR A 1132 40.42 16.87 -39.12
N LYS A 1133 39.23 16.31 -39.39
CA LYS A 1133 38.41 16.73 -40.55
C LYS A 1133 38.02 18.21 -40.49
N PHE A 1134 37.78 18.75 -39.29
CA PHE A 1134 37.52 20.18 -39.10
C PHE A 1134 38.79 21.02 -39.31
N ILE A 1135 39.94 20.58 -38.79
CA ILE A 1135 41.23 21.24 -39.00
C ILE A 1135 41.60 21.27 -40.49
N GLN A 1136 41.37 20.17 -41.22
CA GLN A 1136 41.62 20.11 -42.65
C GLN A 1136 40.68 21.01 -43.46
N LYS A 1137 39.39 21.08 -43.09
CA LYS A 1137 38.37 21.91 -43.77
C LYS A 1137 38.64 23.41 -43.66
N TYR A 1138 39.24 23.86 -42.55
CA TYR A 1138 39.46 25.27 -42.21
C TYR A 1138 40.95 25.60 -41.95
N PHE A 1139 41.85 24.83 -42.58
CA PHE A 1139 43.29 24.88 -42.30
C PHE A 1139 43.89 26.27 -42.54
N THR A 1140 43.42 26.95 -43.60
CA THR A 1140 43.80 28.31 -43.98
C THR A 1140 43.45 29.31 -42.89
N GLU A 1141 42.21 29.30 -42.41
CA GLU A 1141 41.67 30.24 -41.44
C GLU A 1141 42.27 30.01 -40.04
N ILE A 1142 42.53 28.76 -39.67
CA ILE A 1142 43.26 28.40 -38.44
C ILE A 1142 44.69 28.95 -38.50
N LYS A 1143 45.39 28.75 -39.63
CA LYS A 1143 46.77 29.25 -39.80
C LYS A 1143 46.82 30.78 -39.78
N GLU A 1144 45.98 31.46 -40.55
CA GLU A 1144 45.93 32.93 -40.57
C GLU A 1144 45.64 33.50 -39.17
N LYS A 1145 44.84 32.80 -38.34
CA LYS A 1145 44.58 33.22 -36.97
C LYS A 1145 45.76 32.96 -36.02
N LEU A 1146 46.53 31.88 -36.21
CA LEU A 1146 47.79 31.63 -35.49
C LEU A 1146 48.85 32.68 -35.81
N ASP A 1147 49.04 32.98 -37.09
CA ASP A 1147 49.98 33.99 -37.57
C ASP A 1147 49.58 35.40 -37.04
N GLN A 1148 48.28 35.73 -36.98
CA GLN A 1148 47.76 36.97 -36.36
C GLN A 1148 47.96 37.03 -34.83
N ASN A 1149 47.86 35.89 -34.14
CA ASN A 1149 47.98 35.81 -32.68
C ASN A 1149 49.45 35.76 -32.21
N GLY A 1150 50.43 35.80 -33.11
CA GLY A 1150 51.86 35.77 -32.78
C GLY A 1150 52.37 34.39 -32.36
N ALA A 1151 51.81 33.32 -32.93
CA ALA A 1151 52.24 31.95 -32.64
C ALA A 1151 53.73 31.72 -32.97
N PRO A 1152 54.47 30.92 -32.18
CA PRO A 1152 55.82 30.48 -32.54
C PRO A 1152 55.84 29.75 -33.87
N THR A 1153 56.89 29.95 -34.68
CA THR A 1153 57.03 29.27 -35.99
C THR A 1153 56.98 27.75 -35.86
N GLU A 1154 57.55 27.20 -34.78
CA GLU A 1154 57.50 25.78 -34.45
C GLU A 1154 56.06 25.23 -34.38
N LEU A 1155 55.10 25.99 -33.84
CA LEU A 1155 53.70 25.57 -33.71
C LEU A 1155 53.02 25.49 -35.09
N THR A 1156 53.33 26.45 -35.97
CA THR A 1156 52.87 26.45 -37.37
C THR A 1156 53.55 25.33 -38.19
N GLU A 1157 54.82 25.02 -37.93
CA GLU A 1157 55.52 23.87 -38.52
C GLU A 1157 54.93 22.53 -38.05
N GLN A 1158 54.62 22.38 -36.75
CA GLN A 1158 53.94 21.20 -36.21
C GLN A 1158 52.55 21.00 -36.83
N LEU A 1159 51.76 22.07 -37.02
CA LEU A 1159 50.48 22.01 -37.74
C LEU A 1159 50.64 21.53 -39.19
N HIS A 1160 51.66 21.99 -39.91
CA HIS A 1160 51.98 21.51 -41.26
C HIS A 1160 52.47 20.05 -41.25
N HIS A 1161 53.28 19.63 -40.28
CA HIS A 1161 53.74 18.26 -40.13
C HIS A 1161 52.59 17.29 -39.87
N VAL A 1162 51.69 17.61 -38.92
CA VAL A 1162 50.47 16.83 -38.64
C VAL A 1162 49.60 16.70 -39.89
N LYS A 1163 49.42 17.77 -40.67
CA LYS A 1163 48.71 17.69 -41.95
C LYS A 1163 49.37 16.70 -42.93
N ASN A 1164 50.68 16.75 -43.08
CA ASN A 1164 51.40 15.85 -43.99
C ASN A 1164 51.25 14.38 -43.58
N LEU A 1165 51.24 14.07 -42.28
CA LEU A 1165 50.98 12.70 -41.77
C LEU A 1165 49.57 12.21 -42.13
N PHE A 1166 48.54 13.04 -41.93
CA PHE A 1166 47.14 12.68 -42.23
C PHE A 1166 46.84 12.60 -43.75
N ASP A 1167 47.42 13.46 -44.57
CA ASP A 1167 47.26 13.38 -46.03
C ASP A 1167 48.10 12.23 -46.63
N GLY A 1168 49.24 11.88 -46.01
CA GLY A 1168 50.02 10.68 -46.35
C GLY A 1168 49.22 9.38 -46.21
N LEU A 1169 48.42 9.23 -45.15
CA LEU A 1169 47.53 8.07 -44.95
C LEU A 1169 46.52 7.88 -46.09
N LYS A 1170 46.09 8.95 -46.77
CA LYS A 1170 45.20 8.82 -47.94
C LYS A 1170 45.93 8.26 -49.16
N SER A 1171 47.21 8.59 -49.34
CA SER A 1171 48.00 8.10 -50.48
C SER A 1171 48.26 6.60 -50.42
N CYS A 1172 48.28 6.01 -49.22
CA CYS A 1172 48.44 4.57 -49.00
C CYS A 1172 47.19 3.72 -49.30
N SER A 1173 46.12 4.30 -49.84
CA SER A 1173 44.85 3.61 -50.14
C SER A 1173 44.77 2.96 -51.53
N TRP A 1174 45.88 2.92 -52.27
CA TRP A 1174 45.98 2.31 -53.60
C TRP A 1174 46.98 1.14 -53.62
N ASN A 1175 46.54 -0.03 -53.16
CA ASN A 1175 46.99 -1.38 -53.56
C ASN A 1175 46.02 -2.43 -53.02
#